data_AF-A0A971CQN2-F1
#
_entry.id   AF-A0A971CQN2-F1
#
_cell.length_a   1.000
_cell.length_b   1.000
_cell.length_c   1.000
_cell.angle_alpha   90.00
_cell.angle_beta   90.00
_cell.angle_gamma   90.00
#
_symmetry.space_group_name_H-M   'P 1'
#
loop_
_entity.id
_entity.type
_entity.pdbx_description
1 polymer ?
#
loop_
_entity_poly.entity_id
_entity_poly.type
_entity_poly.pdbx_seq_one_letter_code
_entity_poly.pdbx_strand_id
1 'polypeptide(L)'
;MEWWMWLLIAIGVYVAGCLLPWIALRIVSALLDRRGGFVTTVLPRISALVDAERVQAGLWPEAARTGRYEPIDLAAADLLQSLGTRLADVNEKADLVAGHATPVLPLWRVLVFGAWGPLFAVIRAWGDRTRLDASIGMAEETVAALAQQQTLAESVPERVQSDLAEVRAEIRRLYALWEAEVQAGTQDIQALGDDLALVDNAMGQATEGIRSSTIADPLDALSQADQQLVMAQETIQRSEQALDAIRENRAQAQTGADAARASVAAAQRRWAELQARGAQDPAVAARLSELAEGSSGLDATLMEATPAAYARAVEGADTLEALGKTISGELQALDDLMARCERATGASAALVEQAEAAVEDRGDALKSLDLDEARTALAEARDTLSQAQGLRSTGSWHGFQAATTLAEQASALLTEAIAGVEASSEVAQALLARRDQVSTEARQALREKGARLADGWAAYGRHWHPSRQQSLSDALALVGEADAAWSELPQSFVEAGSLSQSGLTAIRDSLDTVVSRYERARDAIDALEVDLERVQGLRSQLETGLEAFEQNTLPALAARRDTMLPELLERYESWLLEFQTQRDGMDDPTQIDYERAALQWLPGTLAEAQAVLEAYDGDLAHYRKLLEDGQKRLERGWQRLQRLNPLEKPLPREDISLLTAEYEAWRAAAEEAVDSPAALSTLATHQVVELERRMDEARTQISDGRQTLSSLERQFQQLTQSVQKSRTALHTLLQDSQWHQISWVLGSGEEIWERALAAQTSSRAAESLEIAIDEMRRALSVGQEAHQVYSGTEQQLRSALDRLNKEFRAITSALDRTQRRAGQIRQDGPSEELDVLDECIAQSMSALSMAQNAASFEDALRYLREAQDIIERG
;
A
#
# COMPACT_ATOMS: atom_id res chain seq x y z
N MET A 1 27.77 51.17 -25.32
CA MET A 1 28.90 51.42 -24.39
C MET A 1 29.92 52.25 -25.14
N GLU A 2 30.19 53.49 -24.71
CA GLU A 2 31.08 54.44 -25.41
C GLU A 2 32.57 54.31 -24.98
N TRP A 3 33.51 54.74 -25.82
CA TRP A 3 34.93 54.33 -25.91
C TRP A 3 35.97 55.31 -25.30
N TRP A 4 35.55 56.46 -24.78
CA TRP A 4 36.47 57.55 -24.38
C TRP A 4 37.22 57.33 -23.06
N MET A 5 36.74 56.47 -22.16
CA MET A 5 37.35 56.26 -20.84
C MET A 5 38.75 55.62 -20.90
N TRP A 6 39.01 54.78 -21.90
CA TRP A 6 40.32 54.13 -22.06
C TRP A 6 41.44 55.10 -22.44
N LEU A 7 41.11 56.22 -23.08
CA LEU A 7 42.10 57.19 -23.54
C LEU A 7 42.69 58.02 -22.39
N LEU A 8 41.90 58.31 -21.34
CA LEU A 8 42.35 59.07 -20.18
C LEU A 8 43.36 58.31 -19.32
N ILE A 9 43.18 56.98 -19.15
CA ILE A 9 44.09 56.16 -18.34
C ILE A 9 45.49 56.11 -18.98
N ALA A 10 45.57 55.98 -20.31
CA ALA A 10 46.84 55.89 -21.01
C ALA A 10 47.71 57.16 -20.84
N ILE A 11 47.10 58.34 -20.82
CA ILE A 11 47.83 59.61 -20.68
C ILE A 11 48.42 59.77 -19.26
N GLY A 12 47.69 59.34 -18.22
CA GLY A 12 48.14 59.45 -16.82
C GLY A 12 49.42 58.66 -16.55
N VAL A 13 49.53 57.45 -17.10
CA VAL A 13 50.71 56.58 -16.90
C VAL A 13 51.98 57.18 -17.53
N TYR A 14 51.86 57.81 -18.69
CA TYR A 14 53.02 58.39 -19.39
C TYR A 14 53.69 59.52 -18.60
N VAL A 15 52.90 60.45 -18.04
CA VAL A 15 53.45 61.62 -17.33
C VAL A 15 54.19 61.22 -16.05
N ALA A 16 53.68 60.22 -15.32
CA ALA A 16 54.30 59.73 -14.09
C ALA A 16 55.69 59.11 -14.34
N GLY A 17 55.87 58.40 -15.45
CA GLY A 17 57.14 57.75 -15.78
C GLY A 17 58.32 58.72 -15.96
N CYS A 18 58.06 59.93 -16.46
CA CYS A 18 59.12 60.85 -16.84
C CYS A 18 59.57 61.80 -15.70
N LEU A 19 58.67 62.26 -14.83
CA LEU A 19 58.96 63.33 -13.86
C LEU A 19 59.60 62.83 -12.55
N LEU A 20 59.21 61.66 -12.06
CA LEU A 20 59.71 61.12 -10.78
C LEU A 20 61.26 60.98 -10.72
N PRO A 21 61.95 60.43 -11.74
CA PRO A 21 63.39 60.19 -11.67
C PRO A 21 64.22 61.49 -11.59
N TRP A 22 63.72 62.57 -12.18
CA TRP A 22 64.41 63.87 -12.16
C TRP A 22 64.36 64.54 -10.79
N ILE A 23 63.25 64.37 -10.05
CA ILE A 23 63.11 64.90 -8.68
C ILE A 23 64.12 64.23 -7.74
N ALA A 24 64.31 62.91 -7.86
CA ALA A 24 65.25 62.16 -7.03
C ALA A 24 66.71 62.67 -7.18
N LEU A 25 67.15 62.95 -8.41
CA LEU A 25 68.51 63.41 -8.69
C LEU A 25 68.87 64.70 -7.93
N ARG A 26 67.94 65.65 -7.85
CA ARG A 26 68.16 66.95 -7.18
C ARG A 26 68.28 66.83 -5.66
N ILE A 27 67.59 65.87 -5.05
CA ILE A 27 67.61 65.67 -3.59
C ILE A 27 68.98 65.14 -3.15
N VAL A 28 69.49 64.12 -3.84
CA VAL A 28 70.74 63.45 -3.43
C VAL A 28 71.94 64.40 -3.56
N SER A 29 72.01 65.21 -4.62
CA SER A 29 73.11 66.19 -4.78
C SER A 29 73.15 67.21 -3.64
N ALA A 30 71.99 67.68 -3.16
CA ALA A 30 71.92 68.68 -2.10
C ALA A 30 72.37 68.14 -0.72
N LEU A 31 72.25 66.83 -0.50
CA LEU A 31 72.70 66.20 0.74
C LEU A 31 74.22 66.04 0.82
N LEU A 32 74.88 65.81 -0.32
CA LEU A 32 76.34 65.68 -0.38
C LEU A 32 77.02 67.00 -0.01
N ASP A 33 76.55 68.12 -0.59
CA ASP A 33 77.13 69.45 -0.35
C ASP A 33 77.00 69.92 1.11
N ARG A 34 75.98 69.43 1.85
CA ARG A 34 75.77 69.77 3.28
C ARG A 34 76.84 69.22 4.23
N ARG A 35 77.61 68.19 3.86
CA ARG A 35 78.63 67.58 4.74
C ARG A 35 79.97 68.33 4.78
N GLY A 36 80.09 69.42 4.04
CA GLY A 36 81.30 70.25 4.02
C GLY A 36 82.42 69.67 3.16
N GLY A 37 83.34 70.53 2.74
CA GLY A 37 84.47 70.15 1.89
C GLY A 37 85.51 69.30 2.64
N PHE A 38 86.18 68.42 1.91
CA PHE A 38 87.22 67.53 2.44
C PHE A 38 88.34 68.27 3.19
N VAL A 39 88.83 69.38 2.64
CA VAL A 39 90.00 70.12 3.13
C VAL A 39 89.78 70.81 4.48
N THR A 40 88.55 71.22 4.81
CA THR A 40 88.31 72.04 6.00
C THR A 40 88.01 71.25 7.28
N THR A 41 87.66 69.97 7.16
CA THR A 41 87.09 69.21 8.28
C THR A 41 87.88 67.98 8.68
N VAL A 42 88.46 67.24 7.73
CA VAL A 42 89.03 65.92 8.04
C VAL A 42 90.50 65.98 8.43
N LEU A 43 91.29 66.81 7.76
CA LEU A 43 92.74 66.85 7.94
C LEU A 43 93.20 67.15 9.39
N PRO A 44 92.56 68.06 10.17
CA PRO A 44 93.00 68.37 11.54
C PRO A 44 92.83 67.25 12.57
N ARG A 45 91.86 66.34 12.38
CA ARG A 45 91.62 65.25 13.33
C ARG A 45 92.71 64.19 13.27
N ILE A 46 93.22 63.94 12.05
CA ILE A 46 94.27 62.96 11.81
C ILE A 46 95.56 63.36 12.56
N SER A 47 95.90 64.64 12.66
CA SER A 47 97.12 65.09 13.35
C SER A 47 97.09 64.88 14.88
N ALA A 48 95.93 65.02 15.54
CA ALA A 48 95.84 64.89 17.00
C ALA A 48 96.09 63.45 17.50
N LEU A 49 95.71 62.46 16.68
CA LEU A 49 95.86 61.05 17.01
C LEU A 49 97.33 60.60 17.07
N VAL A 50 98.19 61.18 16.22
CA VAL A 50 99.62 60.85 16.17
C VAL A 50 100.36 61.30 17.45
N ASP A 51 99.92 62.39 18.08
CA ASP A 51 100.55 62.89 19.31
C ASP A 51 100.23 62.00 20.54
N ALA A 52 99.01 61.44 20.61
CA ALA A 52 98.57 60.61 21.73
C ALA A 52 99.34 59.29 21.83
N GLU A 53 99.70 58.69 20.69
CA GLU A 53 100.47 57.43 20.63
C GLU A 53 101.82 57.57 21.34
N ARG A 54 102.49 58.71 21.21
CA ARG A 54 103.82 58.94 21.81
C ARG A 54 103.81 58.99 23.33
N VAL A 55 102.76 59.51 23.96
CA VAL A 55 102.69 59.66 25.42
C VAL A 55 102.46 58.31 26.10
N GLN A 56 101.53 57.52 25.56
CA GLN A 56 101.13 56.25 26.18
C GLN A 56 102.25 55.21 26.16
N ALA A 57 103.13 55.23 25.15
CA ALA A 57 104.25 54.30 25.08
C ALA A 57 105.26 54.42 26.23
N GLY A 58 105.30 55.56 26.96
CA GLY A 58 106.28 55.79 28.04
C GLY A 58 105.87 55.32 29.44
N LEU A 59 104.61 54.95 29.68
CA LEU A 59 104.08 54.64 31.03
C LEU A 59 104.13 53.15 31.40
N TRP A 60 104.27 52.27 30.42
CA TRP A 60 104.13 50.83 30.61
C TRP A 60 105.48 50.12 30.67
N PRO A 61 105.68 49.15 31.58
CA PRO A 61 106.94 48.40 31.68
C PRO A 61 107.16 47.51 30.45
N GLU A 62 108.42 47.31 30.06
CA GLU A 62 108.79 46.52 28.86
C GLU A 62 108.47 45.01 29.01
N ALA A 63 108.32 44.51 30.24
CA ALA A 63 107.89 43.14 30.53
C ALA A 63 106.77 43.13 31.60
N ALA A 64 105.77 42.27 31.41
CA ALA A 64 104.60 42.16 32.30
C ALA A 64 104.97 41.60 33.68
N ARG A 65 104.33 42.12 34.74
CA ARG A 65 104.47 41.63 36.13
C ARG A 65 103.66 40.35 36.36
N THR A 66 104.08 39.45 37.26
CA THR A 66 103.39 38.17 37.52
C THR A 66 102.15 38.30 38.41
N GLY A 67 101.27 37.29 38.35
CA GLY A 67 100.09 37.20 39.21
C GLY A 67 98.93 38.08 38.73
N ARG A 68 98.18 38.68 39.66
CA ARG A 68 97.00 39.51 39.34
C ARG A 68 97.32 40.78 38.51
N TYR A 69 98.59 41.11 38.30
CA TYR A 69 99.05 42.23 37.44
C TYR A 69 99.28 41.84 35.97
N GLU A 70 99.58 40.57 35.68
CA GLU A 70 99.98 40.07 34.36
C GLU A 70 98.98 40.35 33.23
N PRO A 71 97.66 40.10 33.39
CA PRO A 71 96.70 40.33 32.31
C PRO A 71 96.51 41.82 32.01
N ILE A 72 96.74 42.71 32.99
CA ILE A 72 96.57 44.16 32.84
C ILE A 72 97.72 44.72 31.99
N ASP A 73 98.95 44.31 32.27
CA ASP A 73 100.14 44.77 31.55
C ASP A 73 100.14 44.27 30.09
N LEU A 74 99.69 43.03 29.82
CA LEU A 74 99.56 42.49 28.45
C LEU A 74 98.49 43.22 27.61
N ALA A 75 97.34 43.54 28.21
CA ALA A 75 96.26 44.23 27.51
C ALA A 75 96.67 45.65 27.07
N ALA A 76 97.47 46.35 27.88
CA ALA A 76 97.99 47.67 27.53
C ALA A 76 98.96 47.60 26.34
N ALA A 77 99.82 46.57 26.27
CA ALA A 77 100.76 46.41 25.16
C ALA A 77 100.06 46.21 23.80
N ASP A 78 99.00 45.40 23.76
CA ASP A 78 98.23 45.13 22.53
C ASP A 78 97.48 46.38 22.02
N LEU A 79 96.91 47.15 22.94
CA LEU A 79 96.21 48.39 22.60
C LEU A 79 97.13 49.43 21.96
N LEU A 80 98.38 49.56 22.43
CA LEU A 80 99.39 50.44 21.83
C LEU A 80 99.71 50.04 20.37
N GLN A 81 99.84 48.75 20.08
CA GLN A 81 100.08 48.25 18.72
C GLN A 81 98.89 48.50 17.78
N SER A 82 97.67 48.36 18.29
CA SER A 82 96.43 48.57 17.52
C SER A 82 96.24 50.02 17.07
N LEU A 83 96.67 50.99 17.90
CA LEU A 83 96.56 52.41 17.60
C LEU A 83 97.42 52.79 16.39
N GLY A 84 98.65 52.29 16.31
CA GLY A 84 99.57 52.55 15.21
C GLY A 84 99.07 52.01 13.85
N THR A 85 98.38 50.86 13.84
CA THR A 85 97.81 50.30 12.60
C THR A 85 96.61 51.07 12.08
N ARG A 86 95.74 51.57 12.96
CA ARG A 86 94.54 52.34 12.57
C ARG A 86 94.89 53.68 11.93
N LEU A 87 95.94 54.34 12.41
CA LEU A 87 96.44 55.59 11.84
C LEU A 87 96.88 55.45 10.37
N ALA A 88 97.36 54.28 9.95
CA ALA A 88 97.73 54.02 8.55
C ALA A 88 96.51 53.94 7.61
N ASP A 89 95.44 53.25 8.00
CA ASP A 89 94.21 53.07 7.20
C ASP A 89 93.44 54.38 6.98
N VAL A 90 93.44 55.26 7.99
CA VAL A 90 92.85 56.61 7.91
C VAL A 90 93.45 57.42 6.75
N ASN A 91 94.75 57.28 6.50
CA ASN A 91 95.45 58.09 5.51
C ASN A 91 95.11 57.67 4.06
N GLU A 92 94.94 56.38 3.79
CA GLU A 92 94.63 55.85 2.45
C GLU A 92 93.24 56.27 1.94
N LYS A 93 92.21 56.17 2.81
CA LYS A 93 90.81 56.47 2.43
C LYS A 93 90.57 57.96 2.18
N ALA A 94 91.45 58.81 2.67
CA ALA A 94 91.33 60.25 2.53
C ALA A 94 91.43 60.68 1.06
N ASP A 95 92.29 60.03 0.27
CA ASP A 95 92.55 60.40 -1.13
C ASP A 95 91.35 60.15 -2.08
N LEU A 96 90.55 59.11 -1.85
CA LEU A 96 89.44 58.72 -2.74
C LEU A 96 88.29 59.72 -2.78
N VAL A 97 88.04 60.42 -1.67
CA VAL A 97 86.86 61.27 -1.51
C VAL A 97 87.03 62.63 -2.20
N ALA A 98 88.26 63.00 -2.56
CA ALA A 98 88.56 64.32 -3.11
C ALA A 98 88.09 64.58 -4.57
N GLY A 99 87.60 63.57 -5.32
CA GLY A 99 87.51 63.61 -6.79
C GLY A 99 86.14 63.73 -7.53
N HIS A 100 84.98 63.98 -6.90
CA HIS A 100 83.62 63.87 -7.54
C HIS A 100 82.88 65.22 -7.87
N ALA A 101 82.02 65.29 -8.94
CA ALA A 101 81.19 66.47 -9.34
C ALA A 101 79.79 66.14 -9.99
N THR A 102 78.75 67.00 -9.87
CA THR A 102 77.32 66.73 -10.23
C THR A 102 76.76 67.45 -11.51
N PRO A 103 75.95 66.79 -12.40
CA PRO A 103 75.43 67.39 -13.66
C PRO A 103 73.95 67.91 -13.65
N VAL A 104 73.56 68.81 -14.58
CA VAL A 104 72.21 69.47 -14.70
C VAL A 104 71.47 69.11 -16.01
N LEU A 105 70.17 68.74 -15.97
CA LEU A 105 69.37 68.26 -17.13
C LEU A 105 68.15 69.14 -17.52
N PRO A 106 67.85 69.39 -18.83
CA PRO A 106 66.69 70.16 -19.30
C PRO A 106 65.39 69.34 -19.44
N LEU A 107 64.24 70.02 -19.34
CA LEU A 107 62.88 69.44 -19.20
C LEU A 107 62.42 68.53 -20.36
N TRP A 108 62.78 68.83 -21.61
CA TRP A 108 62.40 67.97 -22.74
C TRP A 108 63.11 66.60 -22.68
N ARG A 109 64.35 66.53 -22.17
CA ARG A 109 65.04 65.26 -21.93
C ARG A 109 64.39 64.49 -20.80
N VAL A 110 63.86 65.18 -19.79
CA VAL A 110 63.09 64.56 -18.71
C VAL A 110 61.84 63.89 -19.26
N LEU A 111 61.11 64.54 -20.17
CA LEU A 111 59.90 63.98 -20.81
C LEU A 111 60.16 62.78 -21.75
N VAL A 112 61.41 62.49 -22.09
CA VAL A 112 61.83 61.28 -22.83
C VAL A 112 62.72 60.37 -21.94
N PHE A 113 62.47 60.35 -20.62
CA PHE A 113 63.14 59.48 -19.62
C PHE A 113 64.65 59.72 -19.35
N GLY A 114 65.25 60.85 -19.74
CA GLY A 114 66.70 61.09 -19.65
C GLY A 114 67.34 61.31 -18.27
N ALA A 115 66.60 61.21 -17.15
CA ALA A 115 67.09 61.59 -15.81
C ALA A 115 67.76 60.48 -14.98
N TRP A 116 67.72 59.22 -15.41
CA TRP A 116 68.15 58.08 -14.60
C TRP A 116 69.67 57.93 -14.40
N GLY A 117 70.47 58.13 -15.44
CA GLY A 117 71.93 57.92 -15.37
C GLY A 117 72.65 58.75 -14.29
N PRO A 118 72.50 60.08 -14.28
CA PRO A 118 73.21 60.92 -13.31
C PRO A 118 72.82 60.71 -11.84
N LEU A 119 71.65 60.11 -11.55
CA LEU A 119 71.23 59.84 -10.17
C LEU A 119 72.16 58.83 -9.49
N PHE A 120 72.61 57.80 -10.23
CA PHE A 120 73.46 56.75 -9.67
C PHE A 120 74.87 57.22 -9.30
N ALA A 121 75.43 58.19 -10.02
CA ALA A 121 76.81 58.66 -9.76
C ALA A 121 76.94 59.38 -8.41
N VAL A 122 75.96 60.21 -8.06
CA VAL A 122 75.99 61.01 -6.82
C VAL A 122 75.86 60.14 -5.57
N ILE A 123 75.08 59.06 -5.65
CA ILE A 123 74.90 58.12 -4.55
C ILE A 123 76.23 57.47 -4.14
N ARG A 124 77.12 57.16 -5.09
CA ARG A 124 78.39 56.48 -4.81
C ARG A 124 79.35 57.35 -4.00
N ALA A 125 79.52 58.62 -4.36
CA ALA A 125 80.46 59.52 -3.69
C ALA A 125 80.08 59.79 -2.21
N TRP A 126 78.78 59.77 -1.89
CA TRP A 126 78.32 59.90 -0.50
C TRP A 126 78.76 58.71 0.38
N GLY A 127 78.83 57.52 -0.21
CA GLY A 127 79.29 56.31 0.48
C GLY A 127 80.75 56.41 0.92
N ASP A 128 81.64 56.85 0.03
CA ASP A 128 83.08 56.87 0.32
C ASP A 128 83.44 57.87 1.42
N ARG A 129 82.79 59.04 1.47
CA ARG A 129 83.01 60.03 2.54
C ARG A 129 82.70 59.47 3.94
N THR A 130 81.63 58.70 4.06
CA THR A 130 81.18 58.18 5.37
C THR A 130 82.16 57.18 5.97
N ARG A 131 82.93 56.47 5.13
CA ARG A 131 83.89 55.46 5.59
C ARG A 131 85.14 56.08 6.21
N LEU A 132 85.58 57.24 5.73
CA LEU A 132 86.76 57.92 6.26
C LEU A 132 86.52 58.50 7.67
N ASP A 133 85.35 59.10 7.91
CA ASP A 133 85.04 59.66 9.23
C ASP A 133 84.97 58.56 10.31
N ALA A 134 84.62 57.33 9.93
CA ALA A 134 84.57 56.19 10.84
C ALA A 134 85.95 55.69 11.27
N SER A 135 86.93 55.63 10.36
CA SER A 135 88.27 55.14 10.71
C SER A 135 89.00 56.08 11.68
N ILE A 136 88.77 57.40 11.57
CA ILE A 136 89.31 58.38 12.52
C ILE A 136 88.73 58.17 13.92
N GLY A 137 87.41 57.99 14.04
CA GLY A 137 86.78 57.75 15.34
C GLY A 137 87.32 56.49 16.04
N MET A 138 87.60 55.43 15.28
CA MET A 138 88.15 54.18 15.82
C MET A 138 89.55 54.33 16.44
N ALA A 139 90.38 55.26 15.97
CA ALA A 139 91.70 55.50 16.56
C ALA A 139 91.61 56.33 17.85
N GLU A 140 90.60 57.21 17.97
CA GLU A 140 90.39 58.04 19.17
C GLU A 140 89.97 57.16 20.36
N GLU A 141 89.17 56.11 20.13
CA GLU A 141 88.73 55.16 21.16
C GLU A 141 89.86 54.32 21.76
N THR A 142 90.84 53.90 20.95
CA THR A 142 91.94 53.04 21.44
C THR A 142 92.84 53.76 22.44
N VAL A 143 93.00 55.09 22.31
CA VAL A 143 93.75 55.90 23.27
C VAL A 143 93.05 55.92 24.64
N ALA A 144 91.72 56.01 24.66
CA ALA A 144 90.95 56.05 25.91
C ALA A 144 91.04 54.72 26.68
N ALA A 145 91.05 53.60 25.97
CA ALA A 145 91.18 52.26 26.57
C ALA A 145 92.51 52.07 27.30
N LEU A 146 93.61 52.65 26.81
CA LEU A 146 94.92 52.58 27.47
C LEU A 146 94.93 53.25 28.85
N ALA A 147 94.24 54.39 29.00
CA ALA A 147 94.16 55.08 30.29
C ALA A 147 93.41 54.26 31.35
N GLN A 148 92.42 53.46 30.94
CA GLN A 148 91.61 52.65 31.87
C GLN A 148 92.42 51.51 32.49
N GLN A 149 93.35 50.90 31.74
CA GLN A 149 94.17 49.79 32.26
C GLN A 149 95.07 50.26 33.42
N GLN A 150 95.50 51.52 33.40
CA GLN A 150 96.36 52.07 34.45
C GLN A 150 95.64 52.08 35.82
N THR A 151 94.37 52.50 35.85
CA THR A 151 93.57 52.52 37.08
C THR A 151 93.36 51.12 37.66
N LEU A 152 93.28 50.10 36.81
CA LEU A 152 93.07 48.73 37.27
C LEU A 152 94.27 48.18 38.04
N ALA A 153 95.50 48.46 37.57
CA ALA A 153 96.71 47.99 38.22
C ALA A 153 96.85 48.53 39.67
N GLU A 154 96.38 49.74 39.95
CA GLU A 154 96.49 50.35 41.28
C GLU A 154 95.58 49.68 42.34
N SER A 155 94.51 49.01 41.93
CA SER A 155 93.45 48.48 42.83
C SER A 155 93.64 47.03 43.33
N VAL A 156 94.74 46.36 42.99
CA VAL A 156 94.92 44.91 43.25
C VAL A 156 94.99 44.52 44.75
N PRO A 157 95.72 45.22 45.64
CA PRO A 157 95.87 44.80 47.04
C PRO A 157 94.57 44.84 47.87
N GLU A 158 93.69 45.81 47.61
CA GLU A 158 92.41 45.93 48.34
C GLU A 158 91.48 44.76 48.07
N ARG A 159 91.52 44.17 46.87
CA ARG A 159 90.66 43.05 46.49
C ARG A 159 90.98 41.78 47.28
N VAL A 160 92.27 41.45 47.44
CA VAL A 160 92.68 40.22 48.15
C VAL A 160 92.32 40.27 49.64
N GLN A 161 92.31 41.46 50.26
CA GLN A 161 91.85 41.62 51.65
C GLN A 161 90.34 41.37 51.79
N SER A 162 89.54 41.75 50.80
CA SER A 162 88.09 41.47 50.78
C SER A 162 87.83 39.97 50.71
N ASP A 163 88.52 39.26 49.82
CA ASP A 163 88.35 37.81 49.62
C ASP A 163 88.66 37.03 50.92
N LEU A 164 89.69 37.42 51.68
CA LEU A 164 90.03 36.81 52.98
C LEU A 164 88.97 37.02 54.06
N ALA A 165 88.32 38.19 54.08
CA ALA A 165 87.27 38.50 55.05
C ALA A 165 86.01 37.67 54.81
N GLU A 166 85.66 37.44 53.53
CA GLU A 166 84.52 36.62 53.11
C GLU A 166 84.69 35.16 53.56
N VAL A 167 85.85 34.56 53.30
CA VAL A 167 86.14 33.17 53.70
C VAL A 167 86.05 32.99 55.22
N ARG A 168 86.50 33.96 56.03
CA ARG A 168 86.37 33.88 57.50
C ARG A 168 84.93 33.96 58.00
N ALA A 169 84.06 34.69 57.31
CA ALA A 169 82.65 34.73 57.66
C ALA A 169 81.98 33.37 57.45
N GLU A 170 82.33 32.67 56.37
CA GLU A 170 81.78 31.35 56.07
C GLU A 170 82.25 30.29 57.07
N ILE A 171 83.52 30.33 57.50
CA ILE A 171 84.03 29.42 58.54
C ILE A 171 83.23 29.56 59.84
N ARG A 172 82.88 30.79 60.24
CA ARG A 172 82.04 31.04 61.43
C ARG A 172 80.62 30.51 61.28
N ARG A 173 80.04 30.60 60.09
CA ARG A 173 78.73 30.02 59.76
C ARG A 173 78.75 28.51 59.96
N LEU A 174 79.76 27.83 59.40
CA LEU A 174 79.93 26.38 59.54
C LEU A 174 80.20 25.96 61.00
N TYR A 175 80.94 26.76 61.75
CA TYR A 175 81.14 26.52 63.19
C TYR A 175 79.83 26.53 63.98
N ALA A 176 78.93 27.49 63.71
CA ALA A 176 77.63 27.55 64.36
C ALA A 176 76.76 26.33 63.98
N LEU A 177 76.85 25.83 62.74
CA LEU A 177 76.16 24.62 62.30
C LEU A 177 76.71 23.36 62.98
N TRP A 178 78.03 23.25 63.08
CA TRP A 178 78.68 22.17 63.82
C TRP A 178 78.30 22.17 65.30
N GLU A 179 78.33 23.33 65.95
CA GLU A 179 77.94 23.46 67.36
C GLU A 179 76.46 23.09 67.58
N ALA A 180 75.58 23.48 66.67
CA ALA A 180 74.18 23.09 66.71
C ALA A 180 74.00 21.55 66.63
N GLU A 181 74.80 20.85 65.84
CA GLU A 181 74.77 19.38 65.77
C GLU A 181 75.37 18.69 67.00
N VAL A 182 76.41 19.27 67.61
CA VAL A 182 76.92 18.81 68.90
C VAL A 182 75.85 18.97 69.99
N GLN A 183 75.14 20.11 70.01
CA GLN A 183 74.02 20.36 70.94
C GLN A 183 72.82 19.44 70.68
N ALA A 184 72.59 19.05 69.43
CA ALA A 184 71.59 18.04 69.07
C ALA A 184 71.95 16.62 69.54
N GLY A 185 73.15 16.42 70.09
CA GLY A 185 73.61 15.16 70.66
C GLY A 185 74.34 14.26 69.67
N THR A 186 74.66 14.75 68.46
CA THR A 186 75.41 13.98 67.46
C THR A 186 76.86 13.77 67.90
N GLN A 187 77.29 12.50 67.97
CA GLN A 187 78.64 12.09 68.38
C GLN A 187 79.57 11.91 67.16
N ASP A 188 80.89 11.83 67.38
CA ASP A 188 81.94 11.62 66.36
C ASP A 188 82.09 12.70 65.27
N ILE A 189 81.69 13.95 65.55
CA ILE A 189 81.81 15.08 64.61
C ILE A 189 82.92 16.08 64.98
N GLN A 190 83.72 15.81 66.02
CA GLN A 190 84.74 16.76 66.53
C GLN A 190 85.81 17.10 65.49
N ALA A 191 86.21 16.12 64.65
CA ALA A 191 87.21 16.33 63.59
C ALA A 191 86.82 17.46 62.62
N LEU A 192 85.53 17.64 62.33
CA LEU A 192 85.04 18.74 61.48
C LEU A 192 85.21 20.11 62.14
N GLY A 193 85.04 20.19 63.46
CA GLY A 193 85.30 21.41 64.22
C GLY A 193 86.79 21.76 64.24
N ASP A 194 87.65 20.75 64.45
CA ASP A 194 89.10 20.93 64.46
C ASP A 194 89.62 21.43 63.10
N ASP A 195 89.11 20.88 61.99
CA ASP A 195 89.46 21.30 60.62
C ASP A 195 89.06 22.76 60.36
N LEU A 196 87.85 23.18 60.77
CA LEU A 196 87.40 24.57 60.64
C LEU A 196 88.26 25.54 61.49
N ALA A 197 88.76 25.09 62.65
CA ALA A 197 89.66 25.88 63.51
C ALA A 197 90.99 26.18 62.82
N LEU A 198 91.55 25.15 62.16
CA LEU A 198 92.83 25.24 61.49
C LEU A 198 92.78 26.27 60.35
N VAL A 199 91.68 26.28 59.59
CA VAL A 199 91.48 27.19 58.47
C VAL A 199 91.26 28.64 58.91
N ASP A 200 90.46 28.91 59.96
CA ASP A 200 90.28 30.31 60.45
C ASP A 200 91.61 30.93 60.91
N ASN A 201 92.47 30.12 61.55
CA ASN A 201 93.80 30.56 61.97
C ASN A 201 94.70 30.89 60.76
N ALA A 202 94.70 30.06 59.71
CA ALA A 202 95.46 30.31 58.50
C ALA A 202 95.00 31.59 57.77
N MET A 203 93.69 31.83 57.68
CA MET A 203 93.11 33.05 57.10
C MET A 203 93.49 34.30 57.88
N GLY A 204 93.48 34.23 59.22
CA GLY A 204 93.93 35.31 60.08
C GLY A 204 95.40 35.69 59.84
N GLN A 205 96.28 34.70 59.65
CA GLN A 205 97.69 34.94 59.33
C GLN A 205 97.89 35.57 57.96
N ALA A 206 97.14 35.13 56.93
CA ALA A 206 97.21 35.70 55.59
C ALA A 206 96.76 37.18 55.54
N THR A 207 95.69 37.53 56.27
CA THR A 207 95.22 38.93 56.35
C THR A 207 96.27 39.84 56.96
N GLU A 208 96.92 39.41 58.05
CA GLU A 208 97.96 40.21 58.70
C GLU A 208 99.23 40.34 57.83
N GLY A 209 99.55 39.29 57.05
CA GLY A 209 100.64 39.29 56.07
C GLY A 209 100.50 40.41 55.03
N ILE A 210 99.34 40.53 54.37
CA ILE A 210 99.10 41.59 53.36
C ILE A 210 99.14 42.99 53.98
N ARG A 211 98.67 43.15 55.21
CA ARG A 211 98.66 44.47 55.89
C ARG A 211 100.06 44.99 56.21
N SER A 212 101.02 44.09 56.40
CA SER A 212 102.38 44.42 56.86
C SER A 212 103.42 44.61 55.74
N SER A 213 103.12 44.21 54.49
CA SER A 213 104.10 44.12 53.38
C SER A 213 104.32 45.40 52.54
N THR A 214 103.85 46.57 52.98
CA THR A 214 103.82 47.81 52.17
C THR A 214 105.21 48.40 51.83
N ILE A 215 106.34 47.86 52.31
CA ILE A 215 107.67 48.49 52.15
C ILE A 215 108.77 47.54 51.62
N ALA A 216 108.55 46.22 51.58
CA ALA A 216 109.51 45.27 50.98
C ALA A 216 108.77 44.01 50.45
N ASP A 217 108.75 43.84 49.12
CA ASP A 217 108.11 42.76 48.33
C ASP A 217 106.58 42.53 48.50
N PRO A 218 105.74 43.41 47.94
CA PRO A 218 104.28 43.24 47.95
C PRO A 218 103.79 42.03 47.12
N LEU A 219 104.57 41.53 46.16
CA LEU A 219 104.19 40.41 45.28
C LEU A 219 104.16 39.05 46.00
N ASP A 220 105.13 38.78 46.89
CA ASP A 220 105.22 37.50 47.59
C ASP A 220 104.10 37.35 48.64
N ALA A 221 103.79 38.42 49.37
CA ALA A 221 102.71 38.43 50.35
C ALA A 221 101.33 38.20 49.71
N LEU A 222 101.10 38.75 48.50
CA LEU A 222 99.86 38.53 47.75
C LEU A 222 99.75 37.09 47.22
N SER A 223 100.84 36.52 46.71
CA SER A 223 100.89 35.14 46.23
C SER A 223 100.60 34.12 47.35
N GLN A 224 101.18 34.33 48.53
CA GLN A 224 100.95 33.45 49.69
C GLN A 224 99.49 33.51 50.17
N ALA A 225 98.88 34.70 50.20
CA ALA A 225 97.47 34.84 50.58
C ALA A 225 96.51 34.16 49.60
N ASP A 226 96.77 34.27 48.29
CA ASP A 226 95.96 33.60 47.26
C ASP A 226 96.04 32.06 47.40
N GLN A 227 97.20 31.49 47.73
CA GLN A 227 97.32 30.03 47.98
C GLN A 227 96.50 29.58 49.20
N GLN A 228 96.53 30.34 50.28
CA GLN A 228 95.78 30.01 51.49
C GLN A 228 94.26 30.10 51.25
N LEU A 229 93.80 31.08 50.47
CA LEU A 229 92.38 31.20 50.08
C LEU A 229 91.86 29.95 49.37
N VAL A 230 92.63 29.43 48.41
CA VAL A 230 92.26 28.22 47.65
C VAL A 230 92.12 27.00 48.56
N MET A 231 93.07 26.79 49.48
CA MET A 231 93.01 25.67 50.43
C MET A 231 91.85 25.77 51.42
N ALA A 232 91.54 27.00 51.87
CA ALA A 232 90.44 27.25 52.78
C ALA A 232 89.07 26.94 52.17
N GLN A 233 88.85 27.36 50.92
CA GLN A 233 87.60 27.11 50.20
C GLN A 233 87.30 25.60 50.06
N GLU A 234 88.31 24.79 49.75
CA GLU A 234 88.12 23.34 49.62
C GLU A 234 87.71 22.69 50.96
N THR A 235 88.33 23.11 52.06
CA THR A 235 88.03 22.57 53.40
C THR A 235 86.65 22.98 53.89
N ILE A 236 86.25 24.23 53.62
CA ILE A 236 84.90 24.76 53.90
C ILE A 236 83.84 23.92 53.16
N GLN A 237 84.03 23.71 51.85
CA GLN A 237 83.06 22.96 51.04
C GLN A 237 82.87 21.52 51.53
N ARG A 238 83.96 20.83 51.89
CA ARG A 238 83.88 19.46 52.44
C ARG A 238 83.16 19.43 53.78
N SER A 239 83.45 20.40 54.66
CA SER A 239 82.84 20.48 55.99
C SER A 239 81.35 20.80 55.93
N GLU A 240 80.96 21.68 55.01
CA GLU A 240 79.55 22.00 54.73
C GLU A 240 78.77 20.77 54.26
N GLN A 241 79.29 20.05 53.26
CA GLN A 241 78.66 18.83 52.75
C GLN A 241 78.51 17.75 53.83
N ALA A 242 79.53 17.58 54.68
CA ALA A 242 79.47 16.60 55.77
C ALA A 242 78.42 16.98 56.82
N LEU A 243 78.37 18.25 57.24
CA LEU A 243 77.39 18.72 58.22
C LEU A 243 75.96 18.65 57.67
N ASP A 244 75.73 19.03 56.42
CA ASP A 244 74.40 18.96 55.82
C ASP A 244 73.92 17.51 55.68
N ALA A 245 74.78 16.58 55.25
CA ALA A 245 74.44 15.16 55.17
C ALA A 245 74.10 14.56 56.54
N ILE A 246 74.83 14.94 57.59
CA ILE A 246 74.56 14.48 58.97
C ILE A 246 73.19 14.99 59.44
N ARG A 247 72.89 16.27 59.20
CA ARG A 247 71.62 16.91 59.58
C ARG A 247 70.44 16.29 58.86
N GLU A 248 70.57 16.08 57.56
CA GLU A 248 69.55 15.47 56.73
C GLU A 248 69.28 14.03 57.18
N ASN A 249 70.33 13.21 57.33
CA ASN A 249 70.19 11.83 57.79
C ASN A 249 69.56 11.74 59.18
N ARG A 250 69.94 12.61 60.12
CA ARG A 250 69.34 12.64 61.47
C ARG A 250 67.85 12.96 61.42
N ALA A 251 67.45 13.98 60.66
CA ALA A 251 66.06 14.39 60.52
C ALA A 251 65.21 13.32 59.81
N GLN A 252 65.75 12.72 58.75
CA GLN A 252 65.09 11.64 58.01
C GLN A 252 64.94 10.40 58.89
N ALA A 253 65.99 10.00 59.61
CA ALA A 253 65.94 8.83 60.49
C ALA A 253 64.93 9.01 61.65
N GLN A 254 64.85 10.20 62.25
CA GLN A 254 63.84 10.52 63.28
C GLN A 254 62.43 10.46 62.72
N THR A 255 62.20 11.08 61.56
CA THR A 255 60.89 11.06 60.88
C THR A 255 60.49 9.64 60.49
N GLY A 256 61.43 8.85 59.97
CA GLY A 256 61.24 7.45 59.60
C GLY A 256 60.91 6.56 60.79
N ALA A 257 61.56 6.76 61.94
CA ALA A 257 61.24 6.04 63.17
C ALA A 257 59.85 6.38 63.72
N ASP A 258 59.48 7.67 63.72
CA ASP A 258 58.14 8.09 64.13
C ASP A 258 57.05 7.50 63.21
N ALA A 259 57.31 7.47 61.90
CA ALA A 259 56.43 6.82 60.92
C ALA A 259 56.33 5.30 61.15
N ALA A 260 57.45 4.63 61.43
CA ALA A 260 57.47 3.21 61.76
C ALA A 260 56.63 2.91 63.02
N ARG A 261 56.78 3.69 64.11
CA ARG A 261 55.96 3.54 65.32
C ARG A 261 54.47 3.76 65.05
N ALA A 262 54.13 4.78 64.25
CA ALA A 262 52.75 5.03 63.86
C ALA A 262 52.17 3.86 63.03
N SER A 263 52.96 3.27 62.13
CA SER A 263 52.55 2.12 61.31
C SER A 263 52.30 0.88 62.15
N VAL A 264 53.17 0.58 63.14
CA VAL A 264 52.98 -0.52 64.11
C VAL A 264 51.68 -0.31 64.88
N ALA A 265 51.46 0.88 65.45
CA ALA A 265 50.28 1.16 66.24
C ALA A 265 48.98 1.06 65.43
N ALA A 266 48.98 1.56 64.18
CA ALA A 266 47.84 1.45 63.28
C ALA A 266 47.55 -0.01 62.91
N ALA A 267 48.57 -0.78 62.54
CA ALA A 267 48.44 -2.17 62.16
C ALA A 267 47.98 -3.06 63.34
N GLN A 268 48.49 -2.81 64.55
CA GLN A 268 48.06 -3.50 65.78
C GLN A 268 46.60 -3.18 66.14
N ARG A 269 46.16 -1.92 66.06
CA ARG A 269 44.76 -1.55 66.29
C ARG A 269 43.83 -2.23 65.29
N ARG A 270 44.20 -2.19 64.01
CA ARG A 270 43.42 -2.80 62.94
C ARG A 270 43.31 -4.31 63.11
N TRP A 271 44.41 -4.96 63.50
CA TRP A 271 44.40 -6.38 63.84
C TRP A 271 43.50 -6.68 65.04
N ALA A 272 43.54 -5.89 66.10
CA ALA A 272 42.66 -6.06 67.26
C ALA A 272 41.17 -5.90 66.90
N GLU A 273 40.81 -4.98 66.00
CA GLU A 273 39.45 -4.84 65.46
C GLU A 273 39.01 -6.09 64.69
N LEU A 274 39.90 -6.66 63.87
CA LEU A 274 39.61 -7.89 63.11
C LEU A 274 39.53 -9.11 64.03
N GLN A 275 40.37 -9.19 65.07
CA GLN A 275 40.29 -10.22 66.10
C GLN A 275 38.96 -10.17 66.86
N ALA A 276 38.46 -8.97 67.18
CA ALA A 276 37.15 -8.80 67.81
C ALA A 276 36.00 -9.32 66.93
N ARG A 277 36.19 -9.36 65.60
CA ARG A 277 35.27 -9.94 64.61
C ARG A 277 35.56 -11.40 64.28
N GLY A 278 36.51 -12.03 64.95
CA GLY A 278 36.81 -13.46 64.85
C GLY A 278 38.01 -13.84 63.98
N ALA A 279 38.84 -12.89 63.53
CA ALA A 279 40.10 -13.23 62.85
C ALA A 279 41.13 -13.84 63.84
N GLN A 280 41.76 -14.95 63.46
CA GLN A 280 42.75 -15.66 64.28
C GLN A 280 43.95 -16.16 63.44
N ASP A 281 44.29 -15.46 62.36
CA ASP A 281 45.39 -15.86 61.48
C ASP A 281 46.78 -15.68 62.15
N PRO A 282 47.52 -16.77 62.40
CA PRO A 282 48.83 -16.70 63.07
C PRO A 282 49.92 -16.07 62.20
N ALA A 283 49.78 -16.08 60.87
CA ALA A 283 50.76 -15.49 59.97
C ALA A 283 50.76 -13.95 60.06
N VAL A 284 49.57 -13.35 60.17
CA VAL A 284 49.41 -11.89 60.34
C VAL A 284 49.96 -11.45 61.71
N ALA A 285 49.70 -12.22 62.77
CA ALA A 285 50.24 -11.95 64.10
C ALA A 285 51.78 -11.99 64.13
N ALA A 286 52.41 -12.96 63.45
CA ALA A 286 53.86 -13.07 63.37
C ALA A 286 54.49 -11.86 62.65
N ARG A 287 53.91 -11.42 61.53
CA ARG A 287 54.41 -10.25 60.77
C ARG A 287 54.23 -8.93 61.51
N LEU A 288 53.15 -8.79 62.28
CA LEU A 288 52.97 -7.62 63.17
C LEU A 288 54.04 -7.58 64.27
N SER A 289 54.46 -8.74 64.78
CA SER A 289 55.58 -8.84 65.72
C SER A 289 56.89 -8.44 65.06
N GLU A 290 57.15 -8.90 63.83
CA GLU A 290 58.34 -8.54 63.04
C GLU A 290 58.42 -7.02 62.78
N LEU A 291 57.30 -6.38 62.43
CA LEU A 291 57.23 -4.92 62.26
C LEU A 291 57.50 -4.18 63.59
N ALA A 292 56.96 -4.68 64.71
CA ALA A 292 57.18 -4.09 66.03
C ALA A 292 58.64 -4.24 66.50
N GLU A 293 59.24 -5.42 66.31
CA GLU A 293 60.65 -5.68 66.60
C GLU A 293 61.55 -4.80 65.74
N GLY A 294 61.29 -4.70 64.44
CA GLY A 294 62.01 -3.82 63.54
C GLY A 294 61.95 -2.34 63.94
N SER A 295 60.77 -1.83 64.30
CA SER A 295 60.63 -0.46 64.82
C SER A 295 61.44 -0.24 66.11
N SER A 296 61.52 -1.23 67.00
CA SER A 296 62.32 -1.13 68.23
C SER A 296 63.83 -1.17 67.95
N GLY A 297 64.27 -1.95 66.95
CA GLY A 297 65.67 -1.99 66.50
C GLY A 297 66.11 -0.68 65.84
N LEU A 298 65.19 -0.02 65.13
CA LEU A 298 65.41 1.32 64.57
C LEU A 298 65.61 2.37 65.68
N ASP A 299 64.78 2.34 66.73
CA ASP A 299 64.93 3.21 67.90
C ASP A 299 66.28 2.98 68.61
N ALA A 300 66.71 1.73 68.75
CA ALA A 300 68.02 1.40 69.31
C ALA A 300 69.19 1.94 68.46
N THR A 301 69.07 1.87 67.14
CA THR A 301 70.07 2.42 66.20
C THR A 301 70.13 3.95 66.31
N LEU A 302 69.00 4.62 66.46
CA LEU A 302 68.94 6.08 66.66
C LEU A 302 69.60 6.54 67.97
N MET A 303 69.58 5.71 69.03
CA MET A 303 70.22 6.03 70.30
C MET A 303 71.76 6.07 70.24
N GLU A 304 72.38 5.45 69.23
CA GLU A 304 73.83 5.55 69.02
C GLU A 304 74.26 6.98 68.65
N ALA A 305 73.35 7.79 68.07
CA ALA A 305 73.52 9.21 67.77
C ALA A 305 74.78 9.57 66.96
N THR A 306 75.27 8.65 66.12
CA THR A 306 76.41 8.88 65.20
C THR A 306 75.93 9.08 63.76
N PRO A 307 76.71 9.78 62.90
CA PRO A 307 76.42 9.90 61.47
C PRO A 307 76.15 8.57 60.76
N ALA A 308 76.94 7.54 61.07
CA ALA A 308 76.79 6.20 60.49
C ALA A 308 75.53 5.47 61.01
N ALA A 309 75.14 5.73 62.26
CA ALA A 309 73.89 5.20 62.80
C ALA A 309 72.66 5.89 62.18
N TYR A 310 72.70 7.20 61.94
CA TYR A 310 71.62 7.90 61.25
C TYR A 310 71.43 7.39 59.81
N ALA A 311 72.52 7.19 59.05
CA ALA A 311 72.42 6.62 57.70
C ALA A 311 71.82 5.20 57.70
N ARG A 312 72.26 4.32 58.63
CA ARG A 312 71.67 2.97 58.79
C ARG A 312 70.21 3.03 59.22
N ALA A 313 69.84 4.00 60.06
CA ALA A 313 68.47 4.20 60.50
C ALA A 313 67.55 4.69 59.37
N VAL A 314 68.02 5.52 58.43
CA VAL A 314 67.23 5.88 57.24
C VAL A 314 66.92 4.64 56.40
N GLU A 315 67.93 3.82 56.08
CA GLU A 315 67.72 2.58 55.31
C GLU A 315 66.79 1.60 56.05
N GLY A 316 66.98 1.47 57.37
CA GLY A 316 66.09 0.69 58.23
C GLY A 316 64.64 1.19 58.22
N ALA A 317 64.43 2.51 58.26
CA ALA A 317 63.10 3.11 58.22
C ALA A 317 62.37 2.83 56.89
N ASP A 318 63.07 2.93 55.75
CA ASP A 318 62.48 2.64 54.43
C ASP A 318 62.01 1.19 54.32
N THR A 319 62.82 0.24 54.81
CA THR A 319 62.43 -1.18 54.82
C THR A 319 61.21 -1.45 55.70
N LEU A 320 61.10 -0.78 56.85
CA LEU A 320 59.95 -0.90 57.75
C LEU A 320 58.69 -0.23 57.19
N GLU A 321 58.83 0.89 56.47
CA GLU A 321 57.69 1.52 55.80
C GLU A 321 57.08 0.58 54.74
N ALA A 322 57.93 -0.06 53.93
CA ALA A 322 57.49 -1.03 52.92
C ALA A 322 56.79 -2.25 53.55
N LEU A 323 57.34 -2.78 54.65
CA LEU A 323 56.74 -3.89 55.40
C LEU A 323 55.42 -3.47 56.04
N GLY A 324 55.33 -2.27 56.62
CA GLY A 324 54.11 -1.70 57.19
C GLY A 324 53.00 -1.52 56.16
N LYS A 325 53.31 -1.03 54.95
CA LYS A 325 52.34 -0.93 53.84
C LYS A 325 51.83 -2.30 53.42
N THR A 326 52.71 -3.30 53.35
CA THR A 326 52.34 -4.68 52.98
C THR A 326 51.37 -5.27 54.00
N ILE A 327 51.70 -5.19 55.30
CA ILE A 327 50.83 -5.70 56.38
C ILE A 327 49.49 -4.97 56.39
N SER A 328 49.47 -3.64 56.20
CA SER A 328 48.21 -2.89 56.13
C SER A 328 47.33 -3.36 54.96
N GLY A 329 47.93 -3.68 53.81
CA GLY A 329 47.21 -4.24 52.66
C GLY A 329 46.63 -5.63 52.95
N GLU A 330 47.39 -6.49 53.62
CA GLU A 330 46.93 -7.83 54.03
C GLU A 330 45.78 -7.77 55.04
N LEU A 331 45.87 -6.87 56.03
CA LEU A 331 44.80 -6.64 57.00
C LEU A 331 43.52 -6.13 56.33
N GLN A 332 43.62 -5.23 55.35
CA GLN A 332 42.45 -4.74 54.62
C GLN A 332 41.82 -5.85 53.77
N ALA A 333 42.64 -6.64 53.09
CA ALA A 333 42.14 -7.74 52.26
C ALA A 333 41.47 -8.83 53.12
N LEU A 334 41.94 -9.04 54.36
CA LEU A 334 41.31 -9.95 55.30
C LEU A 334 39.95 -9.42 55.78
N ASP A 335 39.84 -8.11 56.04
CA ASP A 335 38.55 -7.48 56.37
C ASP A 335 37.53 -7.68 55.24
N ASP A 336 37.93 -7.38 54.01
CA ASP A 336 37.06 -7.52 52.84
C ASP A 336 36.60 -8.98 52.65
N LEU A 337 37.50 -9.94 52.89
CA LEU A 337 37.19 -11.36 52.85
C LEU A 337 36.21 -11.77 53.96
N MET A 338 36.40 -11.29 55.19
CA MET A 338 35.47 -11.53 56.30
C MET A 338 34.08 -10.98 55.98
N ALA A 339 33.99 -9.73 55.49
CA ALA A 339 32.74 -9.10 55.12
C ALA A 339 32.06 -9.81 53.93
N ARG A 340 32.82 -10.37 52.99
CA ARG A 340 32.28 -11.20 51.90
C ARG A 340 31.75 -12.53 52.43
N CYS A 341 32.50 -13.21 53.29
CA CYS A 341 32.09 -14.47 53.92
C CYS A 341 30.79 -14.29 54.74
N GLU A 342 30.69 -13.20 55.50
CA GLU A 342 29.48 -12.84 56.25
C GLU A 342 28.27 -12.65 55.36
N ARG A 343 28.42 -11.90 54.26
CA ARG A 343 27.33 -11.70 53.30
C ARG A 343 26.93 -13.00 52.61
N ALA A 344 27.90 -13.81 52.17
CA ALA A 344 27.63 -15.08 51.48
C ALA A 344 26.91 -16.07 52.40
N THR A 345 27.39 -16.24 53.64
CA THR A 345 26.76 -17.14 54.63
C THR A 345 25.38 -16.63 55.07
N GLY A 346 25.22 -15.32 55.27
CA GLY A 346 23.92 -14.70 55.61
C GLY A 346 22.89 -14.81 54.48
N ALA A 347 23.30 -14.55 53.23
CA ALA A 347 22.43 -14.70 52.06
C ALA A 347 22.00 -16.17 51.87
N SER A 348 22.94 -17.11 52.02
CA SER A 348 22.65 -18.53 51.92
C SER A 348 21.66 -18.99 53.00
N ALA A 349 21.80 -18.50 54.24
CA ALA A 349 20.87 -18.82 55.32
C ALA A 349 19.45 -18.30 55.04
N ALA A 350 19.32 -17.07 54.52
CA ALA A 350 18.02 -16.54 54.12
C ALA A 350 17.40 -17.34 52.95
N LEU A 351 18.23 -17.80 52.00
CA LEU A 351 17.78 -18.67 50.91
C LEU A 351 17.32 -20.05 51.41
N VAL A 352 17.92 -20.58 52.48
CA VAL A 352 17.44 -21.81 53.13
C VAL A 352 16.02 -21.60 53.64
N GLU A 353 15.76 -20.53 54.41
CA GLU A 353 14.40 -20.22 54.89
C GLU A 353 13.40 -20.01 53.75
N GLN A 354 13.81 -19.32 52.68
CA GLN A 354 12.98 -19.11 51.50
C GLN A 354 12.67 -20.43 50.77
N ALA A 355 13.65 -21.30 50.60
CA ALA A 355 13.47 -22.60 49.97
C ALA A 355 12.56 -23.52 50.83
N GLU A 356 12.68 -23.46 52.15
CA GLU A 356 11.80 -24.20 53.07
C GLU A 356 10.35 -23.74 52.93
N ALA A 357 10.14 -22.43 52.99
CA ALA A 357 8.81 -21.85 52.81
C ALA A 357 8.22 -22.21 51.43
N ALA A 358 9.03 -22.19 50.37
CA ALA A 358 8.58 -22.56 49.04
C ALA A 358 8.19 -24.04 48.93
N VAL A 359 8.99 -24.95 49.51
CA VAL A 359 8.69 -26.39 49.54
C VAL A 359 7.46 -26.69 50.39
N GLU A 360 7.29 -26.02 51.53
CA GLU A 360 6.14 -26.21 52.43
C GLU A 360 4.85 -25.64 51.83
N ASP A 361 4.85 -24.37 51.39
CA ASP A 361 3.68 -23.71 50.81
C ASP A 361 3.17 -24.46 49.56
N ARG A 362 4.09 -24.89 48.69
CA ARG A 362 3.73 -25.67 47.49
C ARG A 362 3.32 -27.10 47.81
N GLY A 363 3.97 -27.75 48.79
CA GLY A 363 3.56 -29.07 49.27
C GLY A 363 2.15 -29.06 49.87
N ASP A 364 1.79 -28.01 50.59
CA ASP A 364 0.45 -27.84 51.17
C ASP A 364 -0.62 -27.49 50.12
N ALA A 365 -0.27 -26.60 49.17
CA ALA A 365 -1.15 -26.22 48.07
C ALA A 365 -1.44 -27.40 47.13
N LEU A 366 -0.44 -28.25 46.88
CA LEU A 366 -0.54 -29.39 45.99
C LEU A 366 -0.16 -30.69 46.73
N LYS A 367 -1.02 -31.11 47.67
CA LYS A 367 -0.82 -32.32 48.50
C LYS A 367 -0.52 -33.61 47.73
N SER A 368 -0.87 -33.64 46.46
CA SER A 368 -0.62 -34.75 45.55
C SER A 368 0.80 -34.80 44.99
N LEU A 369 1.64 -33.77 45.18
CA LEU A 369 3.03 -33.75 44.71
C LEU A 369 4.02 -33.86 45.87
N ASP A 370 4.85 -34.89 45.85
CA ASP A 370 6.01 -35.01 46.72
C ASP A 370 7.24 -34.37 46.05
N LEU A 371 7.77 -33.32 46.69
CA LEU A 371 8.94 -32.55 46.24
C LEU A 371 10.24 -33.20 46.75
N ASP A 372 10.47 -34.46 46.36
CA ASP A 372 11.57 -35.29 46.83
C ASP A 372 12.96 -34.75 46.45
N GLU A 373 13.13 -34.29 45.21
CA GLU A 373 14.39 -33.69 44.74
C GLU A 373 14.69 -32.35 45.44
N ALA A 374 13.69 -31.46 45.55
CA ALA A 374 13.87 -30.18 46.23
C ALA A 374 14.20 -30.34 47.72
N ARG A 375 13.56 -31.30 48.41
CA ARG A 375 13.90 -31.62 49.81
C ARG A 375 15.32 -32.17 49.96
N THR A 376 15.78 -32.98 49.01
CA THR A 376 17.15 -33.52 48.99
C THR A 376 18.17 -32.40 48.80
N ALA A 377 17.97 -31.54 47.79
CA ALA A 377 18.82 -30.38 47.53
C ALA A 377 18.87 -29.41 48.74
N LEU A 378 17.74 -29.21 49.42
CA LEU A 378 17.67 -28.39 50.63
C LEU A 378 18.46 -28.99 51.80
N ALA A 379 18.42 -30.31 51.98
CA ALA A 379 19.22 -31.00 52.97
C ALA A 379 20.73 -30.90 52.66
N GLU A 380 21.14 -31.09 51.41
CA GLU A 380 22.52 -30.94 50.97
C GLU A 380 23.03 -29.51 51.13
N ALA A 381 22.22 -28.51 50.78
CA ALA A 381 22.57 -27.11 50.96
C ALA A 381 22.71 -26.71 52.43
N ARG A 382 21.84 -27.23 53.32
CA ARG A 382 21.95 -27.03 54.78
C ARG A 382 23.26 -27.62 55.32
N ASP A 383 23.63 -28.83 54.91
CA ASP A 383 24.88 -29.45 55.36
C ASP A 383 26.10 -28.65 54.86
N THR A 384 26.07 -28.24 53.58
CA THR A 384 27.12 -27.41 52.98
C THR A 384 27.27 -26.06 53.70
N LEU A 385 26.15 -25.42 54.06
CA LEU A 385 26.17 -24.17 54.81
C LEU A 385 26.67 -24.35 56.25
N SER A 386 26.34 -25.47 56.90
CA SER A 386 26.88 -25.84 58.22
C SER A 386 28.40 -26.01 58.16
N GLN A 387 28.91 -26.70 57.13
CA GLN A 387 30.34 -26.82 56.88
C GLN A 387 31.00 -25.46 56.64
N ALA A 388 30.36 -24.56 55.88
CA ALA A 388 30.82 -23.19 55.66
C ALA A 388 30.92 -22.39 56.98
N GLN A 389 29.92 -22.50 57.86
CA GLN A 389 29.93 -21.87 59.18
C GLN A 389 31.04 -22.45 60.07
N GLY A 390 31.28 -23.77 60.01
CA GLY A 390 32.40 -24.43 60.68
C GLY A 390 33.75 -23.86 60.22
N LEU A 391 33.98 -23.72 58.92
CA LEU A 391 35.23 -23.16 58.38
C LEU A 391 35.38 -21.66 58.71
N ARG A 392 34.28 -20.89 58.70
CA ARG A 392 34.29 -19.48 59.13
C ARG A 392 34.75 -19.33 60.58
N SER A 393 34.34 -20.25 61.46
CA SER A 393 34.70 -20.21 62.89
C SER A 393 36.21 -20.40 63.16
N THR A 394 36.96 -20.93 62.18
CA THR A 394 38.43 -21.07 62.32
C THR A 394 39.17 -19.74 62.26
N GLY A 395 38.54 -18.67 61.74
CA GLY A 395 39.08 -17.31 61.77
C GLY A 395 40.33 -17.06 60.91
N SER A 396 40.78 -18.04 60.13
CA SER A 396 41.95 -17.91 59.24
C SER A 396 41.55 -17.39 57.87
N TRP A 397 42.52 -16.85 57.12
CA TRP A 397 42.29 -16.44 55.73
C TRP A 397 41.68 -17.57 54.88
N HIS A 398 42.30 -18.75 54.91
CA HIS A 398 41.82 -19.92 54.16
C HIS A 398 40.44 -20.36 54.66
N GLY A 399 40.17 -20.27 55.96
CA GLY A 399 38.87 -20.57 56.55
C GLY A 399 37.76 -19.69 55.98
N PHE A 400 37.96 -18.37 55.93
CA PHE A 400 36.99 -17.45 55.35
C PHE A 400 36.79 -17.63 53.84
N GLN A 401 37.86 -17.90 53.09
CA GLN A 401 37.77 -18.14 51.65
C GLN A 401 36.99 -19.42 51.33
N ALA A 402 37.32 -20.53 52.00
CA ALA A 402 36.64 -21.80 51.80
C ALA A 402 35.18 -21.75 52.27
N ALA A 403 34.90 -21.06 53.39
CA ALA A 403 33.55 -20.81 53.85
C ALA A 403 32.72 -20.02 52.82
N THR A 404 33.31 -19.00 52.18
CA THR A 404 32.63 -18.22 51.14
C THR A 404 32.27 -19.10 49.94
N THR A 405 33.20 -19.95 49.47
CA THR A 405 32.93 -20.84 48.33
C THR A 405 31.85 -21.88 48.63
N LEU A 406 31.84 -22.46 49.83
CA LEU A 406 30.80 -23.41 50.24
C LEU A 406 29.44 -22.72 50.39
N ALA A 407 29.40 -21.49 50.92
CA ALA A 407 28.17 -20.71 50.99
C ALA A 407 27.62 -20.38 49.58
N GLU A 408 28.47 -19.99 48.64
CA GLU A 408 28.08 -19.75 47.24
C GLU A 408 27.54 -21.04 46.58
N GLN A 409 28.13 -22.21 46.84
CA GLN A 409 27.63 -23.51 46.38
C GLN A 409 26.25 -23.85 46.98
N ALA A 410 26.08 -23.65 48.29
CA ALA A 410 24.78 -23.86 48.95
C ALA A 410 23.71 -22.93 48.37
N SER A 411 24.03 -21.66 48.12
CA SER A 411 23.12 -20.70 47.47
C SER A 411 22.69 -21.16 46.07
N ALA A 412 23.61 -21.73 45.27
CA ALA A 412 23.29 -22.24 43.94
C ALA A 412 22.30 -23.42 44.01
N LEU A 413 22.56 -24.40 44.89
CA LEU A 413 21.67 -25.54 45.11
C LEU A 413 20.26 -25.10 45.58
N LEU A 414 20.18 -24.11 46.47
CA LEU A 414 18.90 -23.58 46.97
C LEU A 414 18.10 -22.86 45.88
N THR A 415 18.79 -22.08 45.03
CA THR A 415 18.14 -21.36 43.93
C THR A 415 17.59 -22.36 42.89
N GLU A 416 18.36 -23.39 42.57
CA GLU A 416 17.92 -24.47 41.69
C GLU A 416 16.74 -25.25 42.29
N ALA A 417 16.77 -25.54 43.59
CA ALA A 417 15.66 -26.18 44.29
C ALA A 417 14.37 -25.34 44.23
N ILE A 418 14.44 -24.04 44.52
CA ILE A 418 13.27 -23.13 44.44
C ILE A 418 12.68 -23.12 43.03
N ALA A 419 13.52 -22.96 42.00
CA ALA A 419 13.06 -22.96 40.62
C ALA A 419 12.46 -24.33 40.22
N GLY A 420 13.07 -25.43 40.68
CA GLY A 420 12.58 -26.78 40.47
C GLY A 420 11.21 -27.02 41.10
N VAL A 421 10.94 -26.48 42.28
CA VAL A 421 9.62 -26.57 42.95
C VAL A 421 8.52 -25.94 42.11
N GLU A 422 8.75 -24.72 41.60
CA GLU A 422 7.75 -24.02 40.78
C GLU A 422 7.46 -24.77 39.48
N ALA A 423 8.50 -25.14 38.74
CA ALA A 423 8.35 -25.89 37.48
C ALA A 423 7.64 -27.23 37.69
N SER A 424 7.99 -27.95 38.76
CA SER A 424 7.40 -29.26 39.09
C SER A 424 5.93 -29.13 39.49
N SER A 425 5.57 -28.07 40.22
CA SER A 425 4.18 -27.78 40.59
C SER A 425 3.30 -27.52 39.37
N GLU A 426 3.79 -26.76 38.37
CA GLU A 426 3.04 -26.48 37.15
C GLU A 426 2.82 -27.75 36.31
N VAL A 427 3.88 -28.55 36.14
CA VAL A 427 3.80 -29.84 35.44
C VAL A 427 2.82 -30.77 36.16
N ALA A 428 2.88 -30.84 37.49
CA ALA A 428 1.99 -31.68 38.28
C ALA A 428 0.52 -31.27 38.12
N GLN A 429 0.20 -29.98 38.17
CA GLN A 429 -1.17 -29.50 37.94
C GLN A 429 -1.67 -29.84 36.54
N ALA A 430 -0.84 -29.67 35.51
CA ALA A 430 -1.18 -30.04 34.14
C ALA A 430 -1.44 -31.55 33.99
N LEU A 431 -0.64 -32.38 34.66
CA LEU A 431 -0.84 -33.84 34.67
C LEU A 431 -2.13 -34.24 35.37
N LEU A 432 -2.47 -33.61 36.49
CA LEU A 432 -3.73 -33.88 37.20
C LEU A 432 -4.94 -33.48 36.36
N ALA A 433 -4.91 -32.30 35.73
CA ALA A 433 -5.99 -31.88 34.83
C ALA A 433 -6.17 -32.83 33.64
N ARG A 434 -5.05 -33.28 33.03
CA ARG A 434 -5.08 -34.29 31.96
C ARG A 434 -5.60 -35.64 32.45
N ARG A 435 -5.20 -36.08 33.65
CA ARG A 435 -5.69 -37.30 34.29
C ARG A 435 -7.21 -37.27 34.42
N ASP A 436 -7.78 -36.15 34.90
CA ASP A 436 -9.22 -36.01 35.08
C ASP A 436 -9.97 -36.02 33.73
N GLN A 437 -9.40 -35.37 32.70
CA GLN A 437 -9.95 -35.36 31.34
C GLN A 437 -10.09 -36.76 30.74
N VAL A 438 -9.11 -37.64 31.01
CA VAL A 438 -9.11 -39.03 30.55
C VAL A 438 -9.38 -39.99 31.69
N SER A 439 -10.20 -39.61 32.65
CA SER A 439 -10.63 -40.50 33.73
C SER A 439 -11.30 -41.77 33.20
N THR A 440 -11.43 -42.78 34.06
CA THR A 440 -12.17 -44.01 33.74
C THR A 440 -13.60 -43.70 33.35
N GLU A 441 -14.23 -42.73 34.03
CA GLU A 441 -15.56 -42.23 33.72
C GLU A 441 -15.62 -41.58 32.33
N ALA A 442 -14.64 -40.76 31.97
CA ALA A 442 -14.59 -40.11 30.65
C ALA A 442 -14.45 -41.14 29.51
N ARG A 443 -13.55 -42.12 29.66
CA ARG A 443 -13.41 -43.22 28.69
C ARG A 443 -14.66 -44.08 28.59
N GLN A 444 -15.33 -44.35 29.71
CA GLN A 444 -16.59 -45.10 29.74
C GLN A 444 -17.72 -44.31 29.06
N ALA A 445 -17.85 -43.01 29.34
CA ALA A 445 -18.83 -42.14 28.68
C ALA A 445 -18.63 -42.11 27.16
N LEU A 446 -17.38 -42.16 26.70
CA LEU A 446 -17.07 -42.22 25.27
C LEU A 446 -17.53 -43.55 24.63
N ARG A 447 -17.40 -44.68 25.34
CA ARG A 447 -17.96 -45.97 24.87
C ARG A 447 -19.48 -45.95 24.79
N GLU A 448 -20.13 -45.40 25.82
CA GLU A 448 -21.59 -45.26 25.85
C GLU A 448 -22.08 -44.32 24.75
N LYS A 449 -21.32 -43.27 24.44
CA LYS A 449 -21.56 -42.43 23.26
C LYS A 449 -21.44 -43.22 21.97
N GLY A 450 -20.35 -43.98 21.78
CA GLY A 450 -20.18 -44.85 20.62
C GLY A 450 -21.31 -45.87 20.44
N ALA A 451 -21.76 -46.51 21.52
CA ALA A 451 -22.89 -47.44 21.51
C ALA A 451 -24.21 -46.75 21.10
N ARG A 452 -24.50 -45.58 21.67
CA ARG A 452 -25.67 -44.78 21.29
C ARG A 452 -25.63 -44.34 19.82
N LEU A 453 -24.45 -44.02 19.29
CA LEU A 453 -24.30 -43.71 17.87
C LEU A 453 -24.58 -44.93 17.00
N ALA A 454 -24.09 -46.12 17.36
CA ALA A 454 -24.40 -47.35 16.62
C ALA A 454 -25.92 -47.60 16.55
N ASP A 455 -26.63 -47.43 17.67
CA ASP A 455 -28.09 -47.54 17.72
C ASP A 455 -28.78 -46.45 16.90
N GLY A 456 -28.30 -45.21 16.98
CA GLY A 456 -28.82 -44.07 16.21
C GLY A 456 -28.67 -44.26 14.70
N TRP A 457 -27.55 -44.82 14.26
CA TRP A 457 -27.28 -45.14 12.87
C TRP A 457 -28.09 -46.35 12.34
N ALA A 458 -28.54 -47.26 13.22
CA ALA A 458 -29.29 -48.45 12.81
C ALA A 458 -30.60 -48.12 12.07
N ALA A 459 -31.21 -46.98 12.38
CA ALA A 459 -32.41 -46.47 11.68
C ALA A 459 -32.12 -45.99 10.24
N TYR A 460 -30.84 -45.80 9.88
CA TYR A 460 -30.38 -45.24 8.61
C TYR A 460 -29.48 -46.23 7.85
N GLY A 461 -29.96 -47.46 7.67
CA GLY A 461 -29.17 -48.60 7.14
C GLY A 461 -28.32 -48.29 5.89
N ARG A 462 -28.85 -47.52 4.93
CA ARG A 462 -28.12 -47.12 3.71
C ARG A 462 -26.96 -46.15 3.97
N HIS A 463 -27.05 -45.33 5.00
CA HIS A 463 -25.99 -44.43 5.45
C HIS A 463 -25.03 -45.12 6.43
N TRP A 464 -25.46 -46.18 7.10
CA TRP A 464 -24.65 -46.98 8.02
C TRP A 464 -23.83 -48.08 7.31
N HIS A 465 -22.93 -47.65 6.42
CA HIS A 465 -22.12 -48.53 5.57
C HIS A 465 -20.84 -49.02 6.29
N PRO A 466 -20.17 -50.08 5.77
CA PRO A 466 -19.09 -50.76 6.47
C PRO A 466 -17.89 -49.88 6.90
N SER A 467 -17.57 -48.80 6.18
CA SER A 467 -16.47 -47.92 6.59
C SER A 467 -16.79 -47.08 7.83
N ARG A 468 -18.04 -46.64 8.03
CA ARG A 468 -18.46 -45.95 9.26
C ARG A 468 -18.52 -46.91 10.44
N GLN A 469 -18.98 -48.14 10.21
CA GLN A 469 -18.91 -49.24 11.20
C GLN A 469 -17.47 -49.53 11.60
N GLN A 470 -16.56 -49.62 10.62
CA GLN A 470 -15.13 -49.80 10.88
C GLN A 470 -14.55 -48.62 11.64
N SER A 471 -14.87 -47.39 11.26
CA SER A 471 -14.42 -46.18 11.97
C SER A 471 -14.87 -46.16 13.43
N LEU A 472 -16.10 -46.59 13.72
CA LEU A 472 -16.58 -46.71 15.09
C LEU A 472 -15.86 -47.84 15.84
N SER A 473 -15.64 -48.98 15.19
CA SER A 473 -14.89 -50.11 15.76
C SER A 473 -13.46 -49.71 16.10
N ASP A 474 -12.77 -49.01 15.18
CA ASP A 474 -11.40 -48.53 15.37
C ASP A 474 -11.34 -47.48 16.49
N ALA A 475 -12.32 -46.58 16.56
CA ALA A 475 -12.42 -45.62 17.66
C ALA A 475 -12.60 -46.32 19.01
N LEU A 476 -13.48 -47.32 19.11
CA LEU A 476 -13.68 -48.10 20.34
C LEU A 476 -12.44 -48.94 20.69
N ALA A 477 -11.72 -49.45 19.69
CA ALA A 477 -10.42 -50.11 19.88
C ALA A 477 -9.38 -49.15 20.47
N LEU A 478 -9.31 -47.91 19.98
CA LEU A 478 -8.45 -46.87 20.56
C LEU A 478 -8.82 -46.54 22.02
N VAL A 479 -10.10 -46.55 22.39
CA VAL A 479 -10.50 -46.44 23.82
C VAL A 479 -10.00 -47.65 24.61
N GLY A 480 -10.05 -48.85 24.04
CA GLY A 480 -9.46 -50.06 24.64
C GLY A 480 -7.94 -49.97 24.83
N GLU A 481 -7.22 -49.46 23.83
CA GLU A 481 -5.78 -49.20 23.93
C GLU A 481 -5.46 -48.09 24.94
N ALA A 482 -6.34 -47.09 25.09
CA ALA A 482 -6.21 -46.05 26.11
C ALA A 482 -6.37 -46.64 27.52
N ASP A 483 -7.32 -47.58 27.72
CA ASP A 483 -7.46 -48.31 28.99
C ASP A 483 -6.23 -49.17 29.30
N ALA A 484 -5.66 -49.84 28.29
CA ALA A 484 -4.45 -50.62 28.47
C ALA A 484 -3.28 -49.74 28.93
N ALA A 485 -3.02 -48.62 28.24
CA ALA A 485 -1.98 -47.66 28.65
C ALA A 485 -2.30 -47.02 30.01
N TRP A 486 -3.56 -46.78 30.33
CA TRP A 486 -3.95 -46.27 31.65
C TRP A 486 -3.65 -47.26 32.77
N SER A 487 -3.78 -48.56 32.51
CA SER A 487 -3.44 -49.61 33.48
C SER A 487 -1.92 -49.76 33.71
N GLU A 488 -1.09 -49.24 32.80
CA GLU A 488 0.37 -49.21 32.94
C GLU A 488 0.85 -48.02 33.81
N LEU A 489 -0.01 -47.02 34.06
CA LEU A 489 0.31 -45.90 34.94
C LEU A 489 0.38 -46.36 36.42
N PRO A 490 1.24 -45.72 37.24
CA PRO A 490 1.32 -46.04 38.67
C PRO A 490 -0.04 -45.89 39.37
N GLN A 491 -0.44 -46.90 40.16
CA GLN A 491 -1.73 -46.90 40.88
C GLN A 491 -1.90 -45.68 41.80
N SER A 492 -0.82 -45.22 42.42
CA SER A 492 -0.82 -44.02 43.27
C SER A 492 -1.22 -42.74 42.51
N PHE A 493 -0.81 -42.63 41.24
CA PHE A 493 -1.23 -41.54 40.36
C PHE A 493 -2.68 -41.74 39.90
N VAL A 494 -3.04 -42.96 39.50
CA VAL A 494 -4.38 -43.28 38.96
C VAL A 494 -5.49 -43.10 39.99
N GLU A 495 -5.28 -43.48 41.26
CA GLU A 495 -6.31 -43.42 42.31
C GLU A 495 -6.27 -42.11 43.11
N ALA A 496 -5.08 -41.73 43.59
CA ALA A 496 -4.90 -40.60 44.50
C ALA A 496 -4.30 -39.34 43.85
N GLY A 497 -3.89 -39.42 42.58
CA GLY A 497 -3.19 -38.32 41.90
C GLY A 497 -1.78 -38.09 42.41
N SER A 498 -1.21 -39.04 43.16
CA SER A 498 0.10 -38.86 43.78
C SER A 498 1.20 -38.84 42.72
N LEU A 499 2.05 -37.83 42.80
CA LEU A 499 3.17 -37.54 41.91
C LEU A 499 4.42 -37.36 42.78
N SER A 500 5.58 -37.82 42.31
CA SER A 500 6.88 -37.41 42.84
C SER A 500 7.57 -36.51 41.81
N GLN A 501 8.34 -35.53 42.27
CA GLN A 501 9.06 -34.60 41.40
C GLN A 501 9.98 -35.36 40.42
N SER A 502 10.72 -36.35 40.92
CA SER A 502 11.56 -37.25 40.11
C SER A 502 10.81 -38.08 39.06
N GLY A 503 9.51 -38.35 39.29
CA GLY A 503 8.66 -39.19 38.44
C GLY A 503 7.81 -38.45 37.41
N LEU A 504 7.76 -37.11 37.48
CA LEU A 504 6.85 -36.30 36.66
C LEU A 504 7.00 -36.56 35.16
N THR A 505 8.24 -36.67 34.67
CA THR A 505 8.53 -36.88 33.25
C THR A 505 8.01 -38.23 32.76
N ALA A 506 8.24 -39.31 33.52
CA ALA A 506 7.79 -40.65 33.15
C ALA A 506 6.25 -40.77 33.16
N ILE A 507 5.60 -40.14 34.14
CA ILE A 507 4.13 -40.09 34.23
C ILE A 507 3.55 -39.27 33.08
N ARG A 508 4.17 -38.14 32.73
CA ARG A 508 3.76 -37.33 31.57
C ARG A 508 3.79 -38.13 30.28
N ASP A 509 4.90 -38.75 29.96
CA ASP A 509 5.08 -39.45 28.69
C ASP A 509 4.09 -40.63 28.56
N SER A 510 3.80 -41.30 29.68
CA SER A 510 2.81 -42.39 29.74
C SER A 510 1.37 -41.87 29.65
N LEU A 511 1.04 -40.78 30.34
CA LEU A 511 -0.28 -40.16 30.29
C LEU A 511 -0.58 -39.58 28.91
N ASP A 512 0.41 -39.00 28.24
CA ASP A 512 0.28 -38.45 26.88
C ASP A 512 -0.09 -39.54 25.87
N THR A 513 0.37 -40.77 26.07
CA THR A 513 -0.05 -41.93 25.26
C THR A 513 -1.53 -42.24 25.46
N VAL A 514 -2.03 -42.18 26.70
CA VAL A 514 -3.46 -42.37 27.01
C VAL A 514 -4.29 -41.24 26.41
N VAL A 515 -3.87 -39.99 26.61
CA VAL A 515 -4.56 -38.79 26.12
C VAL A 515 -4.65 -38.82 24.60
N SER A 516 -3.54 -39.11 23.90
CA SER A 516 -3.54 -39.17 22.44
C SER A 516 -4.51 -40.23 21.89
N ARG A 517 -4.54 -41.42 22.49
CA ARG A 517 -5.48 -42.49 22.09
C ARG A 517 -6.93 -42.10 22.37
N TYR A 518 -7.20 -41.52 23.54
CA TYR A 518 -8.53 -41.05 23.92
C TYR A 518 -9.04 -39.93 23.00
N GLU A 519 -8.22 -38.91 22.72
CA GLU A 519 -8.60 -37.79 21.86
C GLU A 519 -8.88 -38.26 20.43
N ARG A 520 -8.04 -39.13 19.87
CA ARG A 520 -8.30 -39.72 18.54
C ARG A 520 -9.59 -40.53 18.48
N ALA A 521 -9.90 -41.30 19.54
CA ALA A 521 -11.15 -42.02 19.64
C ALA A 521 -12.35 -41.06 19.74
N ARG A 522 -12.21 -40.00 20.54
CA ARG A 522 -13.22 -38.96 20.71
C ARG A 522 -13.52 -38.27 19.39
N ASP A 523 -12.50 -37.80 18.67
CA ASP A 523 -12.65 -37.10 17.40
C ASP A 523 -13.38 -37.97 16.36
N ALA A 524 -13.05 -39.26 16.30
CA ALA A 524 -13.71 -40.20 15.39
C ALA A 524 -15.19 -40.43 15.78
N ILE A 525 -15.51 -40.54 17.07
CA ILE A 525 -16.88 -40.68 17.56
C ILE A 525 -17.68 -39.38 17.35
N ASP A 526 -17.10 -38.23 17.63
CA ASP A 526 -17.71 -36.91 17.44
C ASP A 526 -17.98 -36.66 15.94
N ALA A 527 -17.07 -37.05 15.04
CA ALA A 527 -17.29 -36.97 13.59
C ALA A 527 -18.47 -37.84 13.12
N LEU A 528 -18.61 -39.05 13.68
CA LEU A 528 -19.75 -39.93 13.38
C LEU A 528 -21.07 -39.40 13.93
N GLU A 529 -21.05 -38.65 15.04
CA GLU A 529 -22.22 -37.95 15.57
C GLU A 529 -22.66 -36.82 14.66
N VAL A 530 -21.73 -35.96 14.22
CA VAL A 530 -22.02 -34.87 13.28
C VAL A 530 -22.60 -35.40 11.97
N ASP A 531 -22.05 -36.50 11.45
CA ASP A 531 -22.59 -37.15 10.25
C ASP A 531 -24.02 -37.69 10.47
N LEU A 532 -24.33 -38.20 11.66
CA LEU A 532 -25.66 -38.69 12.01
C LEU A 532 -26.66 -37.53 12.08
N GLU A 533 -26.30 -36.45 12.76
CA GLU A 533 -27.10 -35.22 12.83
C GLU A 533 -27.38 -34.65 11.44
N ARG A 534 -26.40 -34.69 10.53
CA ARG A 534 -26.57 -34.29 9.13
C ARG A 534 -27.61 -35.13 8.41
N VAL A 535 -27.56 -36.46 8.54
CA VAL A 535 -28.55 -37.37 7.94
C VAL A 535 -29.94 -37.17 8.55
N GLN A 536 -30.03 -36.94 9.87
CA GLN A 536 -31.27 -36.58 10.55
C GLN A 536 -31.86 -35.26 10.02
N GLY A 537 -31.01 -34.25 9.80
CA GLY A 537 -31.41 -32.98 9.19
C GLY A 537 -31.96 -33.15 7.78
N LEU A 538 -31.29 -33.96 6.95
CA LEU A 538 -31.75 -34.27 5.58
C LEU A 538 -33.09 -35.02 5.58
N ARG A 539 -33.29 -35.95 6.52
CA ARG A 539 -34.58 -36.62 6.72
C ARG A 539 -35.68 -35.61 7.04
N SER A 540 -35.46 -34.72 8.00
CA SER A 540 -36.44 -33.70 8.39
C SER A 540 -36.79 -32.77 7.21
N GLN A 541 -35.80 -32.38 6.41
CA GLN A 541 -36.00 -31.59 5.19
C GLN A 541 -36.85 -32.33 4.16
N LEU A 542 -36.57 -33.62 3.94
CA LEU A 542 -37.34 -34.46 3.01
C LEU A 542 -38.79 -34.61 3.47
N GLU A 543 -39.02 -34.96 4.74
CA GLU A 543 -40.36 -35.17 5.31
C GLU A 543 -41.18 -33.87 5.27
N THR A 544 -40.61 -32.75 5.74
CA THR A 544 -41.30 -31.45 5.74
C THR A 544 -41.60 -30.98 4.31
N GLY A 545 -40.65 -31.17 3.39
CA GLY A 545 -40.82 -30.78 1.98
C GLY A 545 -41.84 -31.64 1.25
N LEU A 546 -41.88 -32.95 1.51
CA LEU A 546 -42.91 -33.86 1.00
C LEU A 546 -44.29 -33.52 1.55
N GLU A 547 -44.40 -33.26 2.85
CA GLU A 547 -45.67 -32.88 3.46
C GLU A 547 -46.20 -31.58 2.85
N ALA A 548 -45.35 -30.55 2.72
CA ALA A 548 -45.73 -29.30 2.08
C ALA A 548 -46.15 -29.50 0.61
N PHE A 549 -45.49 -30.41 -0.10
CA PHE A 549 -45.81 -30.75 -1.48
C PHE A 549 -47.17 -31.46 -1.62
N GLU A 550 -47.39 -32.50 -0.80
CA GLU A 550 -48.61 -33.29 -0.78
C GLU A 550 -49.82 -32.48 -0.31
N GLN A 551 -49.63 -31.48 0.56
CA GLN A 551 -50.71 -30.62 1.06
C GLN A 551 -51.07 -29.46 0.12
N ASN A 552 -50.12 -28.92 -0.63
CA ASN A 552 -50.33 -27.69 -1.40
C ASN A 552 -50.29 -27.91 -2.92
N THR A 553 -49.19 -28.45 -3.44
CA THR A 553 -48.93 -28.49 -4.88
C THR A 553 -49.63 -29.65 -5.56
N LEU A 554 -49.64 -30.83 -4.94
CA LEU A 554 -50.29 -32.01 -5.49
C LEU A 554 -51.82 -31.83 -5.62
N PRO A 555 -52.55 -31.28 -4.63
CA PRO A 555 -53.98 -30.99 -4.76
C PRO A 555 -54.26 -29.90 -5.80
N ALA A 556 -53.39 -28.89 -5.93
CA ALA A 556 -53.53 -27.84 -6.95
C ALA A 556 -53.40 -28.40 -8.37
N LEU A 557 -52.48 -29.34 -8.60
CA LEU A 557 -52.36 -30.05 -9.88
C LEU A 557 -53.57 -30.95 -10.13
N ALA A 558 -54.00 -31.73 -9.13
CA ALA A 558 -55.15 -32.63 -9.25
C ALA A 558 -56.45 -31.87 -9.59
N ALA A 559 -56.67 -30.69 -8.99
CA ALA A 559 -57.83 -29.85 -9.27
C ALA A 559 -57.88 -29.31 -10.72
N ARG A 560 -56.75 -29.25 -11.42
CA ARG A 560 -56.62 -28.74 -12.80
C ARG A 560 -56.59 -29.86 -13.85
N ARG A 561 -56.57 -31.12 -13.43
CA ARG A 561 -56.43 -32.29 -14.32
C ARG A 561 -57.46 -32.30 -15.44
N ASP A 562 -58.73 -32.12 -15.10
CA ASP A 562 -59.85 -32.26 -16.05
C ASP A 562 -59.95 -31.09 -17.05
N THR A 563 -59.18 -30.02 -16.84
CA THR A 563 -59.18 -28.81 -17.69
C THR A 563 -57.90 -28.67 -18.52
N MET A 564 -56.88 -29.52 -18.29
CA MET A 564 -55.63 -29.53 -19.04
C MET A 564 -55.84 -29.91 -20.51
N LEU A 565 -54.93 -29.45 -21.37
CA LEU A 565 -54.81 -29.96 -22.73
C LEU A 565 -54.31 -31.42 -22.71
N PRO A 566 -54.62 -32.24 -23.73
CA PRO A 566 -54.24 -33.65 -23.76
C PRO A 566 -52.73 -33.89 -23.59
N GLU A 567 -51.90 -33.05 -24.21
CA GLU A 567 -50.44 -33.15 -24.16
C GLU A 567 -49.88 -32.85 -22.75
N LEU A 568 -50.46 -31.85 -22.08
CA LEU A 568 -50.09 -31.49 -20.72
C LEU A 568 -50.62 -32.52 -19.70
N LEU A 569 -51.80 -33.08 -19.96
CA LEU A 569 -52.37 -34.16 -19.15
C LEU A 569 -51.50 -35.43 -19.20
N GLU A 570 -51.05 -35.85 -20.39
CA GLU A 570 -50.15 -37.01 -20.54
C GLU A 570 -48.83 -36.80 -19.77
N ARG A 571 -48.28 -35.59 -19.84
CA ARG A 571 -47.08 -35.21 -19.06
C ARG A 571 -47.34 -35.27 -17.56
N TYR A 572 -48.47 -34.72 -17.09
CA TYR A 572 -48.85 -34.77 -15.68
C TYR A 572 -49.06 -36.20 -15.18
N GLU A 573 -49.75 -37.05 -15.94
CA GLU A 573 -50.02 -38.44 -15.54
C GLU A 573 -48.75 -39.29 -15.51
N SER A 574 -47.86 -39.11 -16.49
CA SER A 574 -46.56 -39.79 -16.51
C SER A 574 -45.71 -39.39 -15.30
N TRP A 575 -45.62 -38.08 -15.03
CA TRP A 575 -44.90 -37.55 -13.87
C TRP A 575 -45.53 -38.02 -12.54
N LEU A 576 -46.85 -38.04 -12.42
CA LEU A 576 -47.55 -38.49 -11.21
C LEU A 576 -47.25 -39.96 -10.90
N LEU A 577 -47.22 -40.82 -11.92
CA LEU A 577 -46.87 -42.23 -11.78
C LEU A 577 -45.41 -42.41 -11.32
N GLU A 578 -44.48 -41.65 -11.89
CA GLU A 578 -43.08 -41.65 -11.47
C GLU A 578 -42.91 -41.16 -10.03
N PHE A 579 -43.62 -40.09 -9.64
CA PHE A 579 -43.65 -39.58 -8.28
C PHE A 579 -44.17 -40.64 -7.28
N GLN A 580 -45.32 -41.25 -7.56
CA GLN A 580 -45.91 -42.29 -6.69
C GLN A 580 -44.99 -43.50 -6.54
N THR A 581 -44.42 -43.99 -7.64
CA THR A 581 -43.49 -45.13 -7.61
C THR A 581 -42.27 -44.84 -6.73
N GLN A 582 -41.72 -43.62 -6.82
CA GLN A 582 -40.57 -43.23 -5.99
C GLN A 582 -40.97 -42.94 -4.54
N ARG A 583 -42.16 -42.38 -4.30
CA ARG A 583 -42.72 -42.13 -2.96
C ARG A 583 -43.00 -43.41 -2.18
N ASP A 584 -43.57 -44.42 -2.82
CA ASP A 584 -43.81 -45.74 -2.23
C ASP A 584 -42.48 -46.45 -1.91
N GLY A 585 -41.47 -46.23 -2.75
CA GLY A 585 -40.09 -46.70 -2.49
C GLY A 585 -39.41 -46.04 -1.28
N MET A 586 -39.99 -44.98 -0.70
CA MET A 586 -39.49 -44.27 0.47
C MET A 586 -40.20 -44.65 1.78
N ASP A 587 -41.02 -45.70 1.79
CA ASP A 587 -41.72 -46.13 3.00
C ASP A 587 -40.82 -46.90 4.01
N ASP A 588 -39.66 -47.40 3.56
CA ASP A 588 -38.65 -48.02 4.43
C ASP A 588 -37.47 -47.06 4.70
N PRO A 589 -37.39 -46.42 5.88
CA PRO A 589 -36.33 -45.46 6.25
C PRO A 589 -34.90 -46.00 6.09
N THR A 590 -34.73 -47.33 6.19
CA THR A 590 -33.40 -47.96 6.16
C THR A 590 -32.83 -48.04 4.74
N GLN A 591 -33.70 -47.97 3.72
CA GLN A 591 -33.33 -48.07 2.31
C GLN A 591 -33.21 -46.71 1.62
N ILE A 592 -33.59 -45.62 2.30
CA ILE A 592 -33.57 -44.28 1.74
C ILE A 592 -32.16 -43.70 1.77
N ASP A 593 -31.70 -43.25 0.61
CA ASP A 593 -30.56 -42.35 0.53
C ASP A 593 -31.06 -40.91 0.73
N TYR A 594 -31.14 -40.49 1.99
CA TYR A 594 -31.61 -39.14 2.36
C TYR A 594 -30.83 -37.99 1.71
N GLU A 595 -29.54 -38.16 1.38
CA GLU A 595 -28.79 -37.13 0.64
C GLU A 595 -29.36 -36.96 -0.76
N ARG A 596 -29.50 -38.06 -1.49
CA ARG A 596 -30.06 -38.04 -2.85
C ARG A 596 -31.53 -37.65 -2.86
N ALA A 597 -32.32 -38.15 -1.91
CA ALA A 597 -33.75 -37.90 -1.83
C ALA A 597 -34.05 -36.42 -1.54
N ALA A 598 -33.40 -35.84 -0.51
CA ALA A 598 -33.64 -34.46 -0.10
C ALA A 598 -33.02 -33.43 -1.06
N LEU A 599 -31.81 -33.69 -1.59
CA LEU A 599 -31.06 -32.69 -2.37
C LEU A 599 -31.29 -32.75 -3.87
N GLN A 600 -31.70 -33.91 -4.42
CA GLN A 600 -31.85 -34.07 -5.87
C GLN A 600 -33.28 -34.40 -6.26
N TRP A 601 -33.86 -35.45 -5.66
CA TRP A 601 -35.16 -35.94 -6.08
C TRP A 601 -36.31 -35.01 -5.73
N LEU A 602 -36.42 -34.58 -4.46
CA LEU A 602 -37.52 -33.71 -4.02
C LEU A 602 -37.50 -32.35 -4.75
N PRO A 603 -36.36 -31.63 -4.85
CA PRO A 603 -36.31 -30.38 -5.64
C PRO A 603 -36.61 -30.59 -7.12
N GLY A 604 -36.14 -31.69 -7.72
CA GLY A 604 -36.45 -32.02 -9.12
C GLY A 604 -37.94 -32.25 -9.34
N THR A 605 -38.56 -33.04 -8.48
CA THR A 605 -40.01 -33.31 -8.49
C THR A 605 -40.82 -32.03 -8.31
N LEU A 606 -40.41 -31.16 -7.38
CA LEU A 606 -41.04 -29.85 -7.17
C LEU A 606 -40.95 -28.95 -8.40
N ALA A 607 -39.78 -28.91 -9.05
CA ALA A 607 -39.57 -28.11 -10.25
C ALA A 607 -40.41 -28.62 -11.43
N GLU A 608 -40.53 -29.94 -11.60
CA GLU A 608 -41.36 -30.54 -12.65
C GLU A 608 -42.86 -30.29 -12.41
N ALA A 609 -43.33 -30.44 -11.16
CA ALA A 609 -44.70 -30.10 -10.77
C ALA A 609 -45.02 -28.62 -11.04
N GLN A 610 -44.10 -27.73 -10.68
CA GLN A 610 -44.23 -26.29 -10.92
C GLN A 610 -44.24 -25.98 -12.43
N ALA A 611 -43.41 -26.65 -13.23
CA ALA A 611 -43.39 -26.48 -14.68
C ALA A 611 -44.70 -26.92 -15.35
N VAL A 612 -45.38 -27.93 -14.82
CA VAL A 612 -46.73 -28.33 -15.28
C VAL A 612 -47.77 -27.25 -14.93
N LEU A 613 -47.72 -26.67 -13.72
CA LEU A 613 -48.60 -25.57 -13.33
C LEU A 613 -48.38 -24.31 -14.19
N GLU A 614 -47.12 -23.95 -14.45
CA GLU A 614 -46.78 -22.80 -15.28
C GLU A 614 -47.19 -23.00 -16.75
N ALA A 615 -47.02 -24.20 -17.28
CA ALA A 615 -47.51 -24.55 -18.61
C ALA A 615 -49.04 -24.43 -18.70
N TYR A 616 -49.76 -24.92 -17.69
CA TYR A 616 -51.22 -24.76 -17.60
C TYR A 616 -51.64 -23.29 -17.61
N ASP A 617 -51.01 -22.45 -16.77
CA ASP A 617 -51.33 -21.03 -16.68
C ASP A 617 -50.99 -20.30 -18.00
N GLY A 618 -49.91 -20.73 -18.68
CA GLY A 618 -49.53 -20.27 -20.02
C GLY A 618 -50.55 -20.61 -21.10
N ASP A 619 -51.01 -21.87 -21.14
CA ASP A 619 -52.04 -22.34 -22.07
C ASP A 619 -53.36 -21.60 -21.86
N LEU A 620 -53.75 -21.43 -20.59
CA LEU A 620 -54.93 -20.67 -20.20
C LEU A 620 -54.87 -19.22 -20.69
N ALA A 621 -53.75 -18.53 -20.48
CA ALA A 621 -53.56 -17.17 -20.96
C ALA A 621 -53.56 -17.08 -22.50
N HIS A 622 -52.92 -18.05 -23.17
CA HIS A 622 -52.86 -18.11 -24.63
C HIS A 622 -54.25 -18.25 -25.25
N TYR A 623 -55.04 -19.25 -24.81
CA TYR A 623 -56.34 -19.52 -25.39
C TYR A 623 -57.41 -18.51 -24.98
N ARG A 624 -57.33 -17.89 -23.80
CA ARG A 624 -58.18 -16.73 -23.45
C ARG A 624 -57.99 -15.60 -24.45
N LYS A 625 -56.75 -15.25 -24.75
CA LYS A 625 -56.44 -14.19 -25.73
C LYS A 625 -56.94 -14.55 -27.14
N LEU A 626 -56.74 -15.80 -27.56
CA LEU A 626 -57.18 -16.27 -28.87
C LEU A 626 -58.72 -16.24 -28.98
N LEU A 627 -59.42 -16.59 -27.90
CA LEU A 627 -60.88 -16.51 -27.81
C LEU A 627 -61.38 -15.06 -27.85
N GLU A 628 -60.77 -14.13 -27.10
CA GLU A 628 -61.14 -12.70 -27.14
C GLU A 628 -61.01 -12.10 -28.56
N ASP A 629 -59.93 -12.46 -29.26
CA ASP A 629 -59.72 -12.02 -30.63
C ASP A 629 -60.74 -12.65 -31.59
N GLY A 630 -61.04 -13.95 -31.42
CA GLY A 630 -62.11 -14.64 -32.13
C GLY A 630 -63.50 -14.03 -31.89
N GLN A 631 -63.82 -13.68 -30.64
CA GLN A 631 -65.06 -13.02 -30.26
C GLN A 631 -65.23 -11.68 -30.98
N LYS A 632 -64.19 -10.84 -31.02
CA LYS A 632 -64.22 -9.56 -31.74
C LYS A 632 -64.43 -9.75 -33.25
N ARG A 633 -63.84 -10.80 -33.84
CA ARG A 633 -64.02 -11.10 -35.27
C ARG A 633 -65.44 -11.58 -35.56
N LEU A 634 -65.96 -12.52 -34.78
CA LEU A 634 -67.35 -12.99 -34.90
C LEU A 634 -68.36 -11.87 -34.67
N GLU A 635 -68.18 -11.03 -33.65
CA GLU A 635 -69.07 -9.90 -33.39
C GLU A 635 -69.12 -8.92 -34.58
N ARG A 636 -67.96 -8.60 -35.18
CA ARG A 636 -67.90 -7.76 -36.39
C ARG A 636 -68.56 -8.45 -37.59
N GLY A 637 -68.33 -9.75 -37.76
CA GLY A 637 -68.96 -10.57 -38.81
C GLY A 637 -70.48 -10.56 -38.68
N TRP A 638 -70.97 -10.79 -37.47
CA TRP A 638 -72.38 -10.79 -37.10
C TRP A 638 -73.03 -9.42 -37.32
N GLN A 639 -72.41 -8.34 -36.86
CA GLN A 639 -72.89 -6.97 -37.09
C GLN A 639 -72.99 -6.64 -38.59
N ARG A 640 -72.02 -7.10 -39.40
CA ARG A 640 -72.07 -6.91 -40.87
C ARG A 640 -73.21 -7.69 -41.50
N LEU A 641 -73.46 -8.92 -41.06
CA LEU A 641 -74.57 -9.75 -41.52
C LEU A 641 -75.92 -9.12 -41.14
N GLN A 642 -76.08 -8.67 -39.90
CA GLN A 642 -77.30 -8.01 -39.40
C GLN A 642 -77.66 -6.75 -40.20
N ARG A 643 -76.67 -5.94 -40.61
CA ARG A 643 -76.89 -4.73 -41.45
C ARG A 643 -77.54 -5.04 -42.79
N LEU A 644 -77.44 -6.27 -43.29
CA LEU A 644 -78.07 -6.69 -44.55
C LEU A 644 -79.51 -7.17 -44.36
N ASN A 645 -80.09 -7.06 -43.16
CA ASN A 645 -81.43 -7.58 -42.82
C ASN A 645 -81.60 -9.03 -43.31
N PRO A 646 -80.86 -9.99 -42.74
CA PRO A 646 -80.72 -11.33 -43.31
C PRO A 646 -82.01 -12.17 -43.25
N LEU A 647 -83.01 -11.73 -42.47
CA LEU A 647 -84.33 -12.35 -42.36
C LEU A 647 -85.38 -11.76 -43.32
N GLU A 648 -85.03 -10.72 -44.07
CA GLU A 648 -85.91 -10.15 -45.09
C GLU A 648 -85.94 -11.07 -46.32
N LYS A 649 -87.13 -11.59 -46.65
CA LYS A 649 -87.36 -12.43 -47.84
C LYS A 649 -87.06 -11.63 -49.13
N PRO A 650 -86.50 -12.26 -50.17
CA PRO A 650 -86.07 -13.66 -50.24
C PRO A 650 -84.79 -13.97 -49.43
N LEU A 651 -84.74 -15.16 -48.80
CA LEU A 651 -83.68 -15.59 -47.87
C LEU A 651 -82.46 -16.22 -48.60
N PRO A 652 -81.25 -16.19 -48.01
CA PRO A 652 -80.10 -16.95 -48.51
C PRO A 652 -80.30 -18.48 -48.38
N ARG A 653 -79.37 -19.27 -48.95
CA ARG A 653 -79.36 -20.74 -48.77
C ARG A 653 -78.97 -21.13 -47.35
N GLU A 654 -78.08 -20.34 -46.74
CA GLU A 654 -77.68 -20.52 -45.34
C GLU A 654 -78.86 -20.25 -44.40
N ASP A 655 -79.09 -21.15 -43.44
CA ASP A 655 -80.12 -20.98 -42.42
C ASP A 655 -79.66 -19.97 -41.35
N ILE A 656 -80.10 -18.72 -41.52
CA ILE A 656 -79.79 -17.61 -40.63
C ILE A 656 -80.28 -17.86 -39.20
N SER A 657 -81.37 -18.61 -39.01
CA SER A 657 -81.91 -18.89 -37.67
C SER A 657 -81.04 -19.89 -36.91
N LEU A 658 -80.60 -20.95 -37.59
CA LEU A 658 -79.65 -21.91 -37.06
C LEU A 658 -78.30 -21.25 -36.76
N LEU A 659 -77.79 -20.42 -37.67
CA LEU A 659 -76.55 -19.69 -37.49
C LEU A 659 -76.60 -18.72 -36.29
N THR A 660 -77.76 -18.09 -36.04
CA THR A 660 -77.97 -17.23 -34.86
C THR A 660 -77.89 -18.06 -33.57
N ALA A 661 -78.60 -19.18 -33.51
CA ALA A 661 -78.64 -20.04 -32.34
C ALA A 661 -77.25 -20.63 -32.03
N GLU A 662 -76.50 -21.02 -33.05
CA GLU A 662 -75.13 -21.52 -32.88
C GLU A 662 -74.15 -20.44 -32.42
N TYR A 663 -74.27 -19.20 -32.93
CA TYR A 663 -73.47 -18.08 -32.46
C TYR A 663 -73.75 -17.74 -30.99
N GLU A 664 -75.02 -17.75 -30.57
CA GLU A 664 -75.42 -17.52 -29.18
C GLU A 664 -74.96 -18.66 -28.26
N ALA A 665 -75.10 -19.91 -28.69
CA ALA A 665 -74.62 -21.08 -27.96
C ALA A 665 -73.08 -21.05 -27.80
N TRP A 666 -72.36 -20.69 -28.85
CA TRP A 666 -70.91 -20.49 -28.79
C TRP A 666 -70.53 -19.38 -27.79
N ARG A 667 -71.26 -18.26 -27.78
CA ARG A 667 -71.01 -17.16 -26.84
C ARG A 667 -71.25 -17.58 -25.38
N ALA A 668 -72.32 -18.33 -25.11
CA ALA A 668 -72.58 -18.86 -23.77
C ALA A 668 -71.47 -19.83 -23.32
N ALA A 669 -71.06 -20.73 -24.21
CA ALA A 669 -69.95 -21.65 -23.93
C ALA A 669 -68.61 -20.92 -23.70
N ALA A 670 -68.36 -19.81 -24.41
CA ALA A 670 -67.20 -18.95 -24.21
C ALA A 670 -67.17 -18.26 -22.83
N GLU A 671 -68.34 -17.89 -22.29
CA GLU A 671 -68.47 -17.29 -20.96
C GLU A 671 -68.33 -18.33 -19.83
N GLU A 672 -68.69 -19.58 -20.06
CA GLU A 672 -68.51 -20.68 -19.08
C GLU A 672 -67.08 -21.26 -19.08
N ALA A 673 -66.39 -21.24 -20.22
CA ALA A 673 -65.08 -21.86 -20.40
C ALA A 673 -63.89 -21.08 -19.80
N VAL A 674 -64.13 -20.05 -18.97
CA VAL A 674 -63.11 -19.08 -18.53
C VAL A 674 -61.86 -19.75 -17.94
N ASP A 675 -62.02 -20.83 -17.17
CA ASP A 675 -60.92 -21.49 -16.45
C ASP A 675 -60.48 -22.82 -17.07
N SER A 676 -60.90 -23.14 -18.30
CA SER A 676 -60.58 -24.42 -18.95
C SER A 676 -59.84 -24.24 -20.29
N PRO A 677 -58.49 -24.38 -20.31
CA PRO A 677 -57.70 -24.33 -21.55
C PRO A 677 -58.20 -25.25 -22.66
N ALA A 678 -58.61 -26.48 -22.33
CA ALA A 678 -59.16 -27.41 -23.31
C ALA A 678 -60.49 -26.96 -23.93
N ALA A 679 -61.38 -26.38 -23.11
CA ALA A 679 -62.63 -25.81 -23.61
C ALA A 679 -62.35 -24.55 -24.46
N LEU A 680 -61.47 -23.66 -23.99
CA LEU A 680 -61.07 -22.44 -24.70
C LEU A 680 -60.42 -22.75 -26.05
N SER A 681 -59.55 -23.76 -26.13
CA SER A 681 -58.87 -24.14 -27.38
C SER A 681 -59.86 -24.61 -28.44
N THR A 682 -60.84 -25.43 -28.05
CA THR A 682 -61.89 -25.93 -28.94
C THR A 682 -62.77 -24.80 -29.47
N LEU A 683 -63.17 -23.88 -28.59
CA LEU A 683 -64.01 -22.73 -28.94
C LEU A 683 -63.27 -21.75 -29.85
N ALA A 684 -62.01 -21.46 -29.56
CA ALA A 684 -61.26 -20.39 -30.20
C ALA A 684 -60.65 -20.78 -31.57
N THR A 685 -60.40 -22.07 -31.80
CA THR A 685 -59.78 -22.56 -33.05
C THR A 685 -60.82 -22.99 -34.08
N HIS A 686 -61.49 -24.12 -33.87
CA HIS A 686 -62.37 -24.72 -34.87
C HIS A 686 -63.72 -24.00 -34.96
N GLN A 687 -64.36 -23.71 -33.83
CA GLN A 687 -65.72 -23.18 -33.83
C GLN A 687 -65.78 -21.71 -34.30
N VAL A 688 -64.83 -20.87 -33.88
CA VAL A 688 -64.70 -19.49 -34.38
C VAL A 688 -64.53 -19.45 -35.89
N VAL A 689 -63.61 -20.26 -36.44
CA VAL A 689 -63.33 -20.25 -37.89
C VAL A 689 -64.55 -20.72 -38.69
N GLU A 690 -65.26 -21.74 -38.21
CA GLU A 690 -66.45 -22.24 -38.90
C GLU A 690 -67.61 -21.25 -38.86
N LEU A 691 -67.86 -20.59 -37.72
CA LEU A 691 -68.88 -19.55 -37.62
C LEU A 691 -68.53 -18.32 -38.48
N GLU A 692 -67.25 -17.89 -38.50
CA GLU A 692 -66.79 -16.81 -39.39
C GLU A 692 -67.05 -17.14 -40.86
N ARG A 693 -66.69 -18.36 -41.29
CA ARG A 693 -66.89 -18.85 -42.65
C ARG A 693 -68.36 -18.81 -43.05
N ARG A 694 -69.26 -19.33 -42.20
CA ARG A 694 -70.71 -19.37 -42.46
C ARG A 694 -71.35 -17.98 -42.45
N MET A 695 -70.92 -17.08 -41.56
CA MET A 695 -71.36 -15.68 -41.56
C MET A 695 -70.97 -14.95 -42.84
N ASP A 696 -69.73 -15.15 -43.32
CA ASP A 696 -69.25 -14.55 -44.58
C ASP A 696 -69.95 -15.15 -45.81
N GLU A 697 -70.25 -16.45 -45.80
CA GLU A 697 -71.02 -17.13 -46.85
C GLU A 697 -72.44 -16.56 -46.94
N ALA A 698 -73.17 -16.49 -45.81
CA ALA A 698 -74.50 -15.89 -45.74
C ALA A 698 -74.49 -14.43 -46.23
N ARG A 699 -73.50 -13.64 -45.82
CA ARG A 699 -73.34 -12.24 -46.24
C ARG A 699 -73.21 -12.12 -47.74
N THR A 700 -72.37 -12.96 -48.34
CA THR A 700 -72.08 -12.95 -49.78
C THR A 700 -73.32 -13.36 -50.58
N GLN A 701 -74.01 -14.42 -50.14
CA GLN A 701 -75.27 -14.86 -50.75
C GLN A 701 -76.35 -13.76 -50.73
N ILE A 702 -76.51 -13.03 -49.61
CA ILE A 702 -77.49 -11.93 -49.51
C ILE A 702 -77.09 -10.76 -50.41
N SER A 703 -75.85 -10.28 -50.30
CA SER A 703 -75.37 -9.10 -51.04
C SER A 703 -75.45 -9.33 -52.54
N ASP A 704 -74.83 -10.40 -53.03
CA ASP A 704 -74.73 -10.69 -54.46
C ASP A 704 -76.09 -11.11 -55.03
N GLY A 705 -76.87 -11.86 -54.25
CA GLY A 705 -78.21 -12.30 -54.63
C GLY A 705 -79.17 -11.12 -54.82
N ARG A 706 -79.23 -10.21 -53.84
CA ARG A 706 -80.10 -9.01 -53.93
C ARG A 706 -79.63 -8.05 -55.01
N GLN A 707 -78.32 -7.86 -55.17
CA GLN A 707 -77.79 -7.04 -56.26
C GLN A 707 -78.18 -7.61 -57.62
N THR A 708 -78.01 -8.93 -57.81
CA THR A 708 -78.41 -9.63 -59.04
C THR A 708 -79.90 -9.46 -59.30
N LEU A 709 -80.74 -9.70 -58.30
CA LEU A 709 -82.19 -9.56 -58.42
C LEU A 709 -82.59 -8.12 -58.81
N SER A 710 -82.02 -7.11 -58.15
CA SER A 710 -82.27 -5.70 -58.48
C SER A 710 -81.88 -5.35 -59.92
N SER A 711 -80.80 -5.95 -60.43
CA SER A 711 -80.35 -5.73 -61.81
C SER A 711 -81.29 -6.38 -62.82
N LEU A 712 -81.78 -7.59 -62.53
CA LEU A 712 -82.73 -8.33 -63.37
C LEU A 712 -84.10 -7.64 -63.37
N GLU A 713 -84.56 -7.13 -62.21
CA GLU A 713 -85.79 -6.34 -62.12
C GLU A 713 -85.71 -5.07 -62.99
N ARG A 714 -84.58 -4.34 -62.96
CA ARG A 714 -84.39 -3.16 -63.83
C ARG A 714 -84.43 -3.54 -65.31
N GLN A 715 -83.77 -4.63 -65.70
CA GLN A 715 -83.81 -5.13 -67.08
C GLN A 715 -85.25 -5.48 -67.50
N PHE A 716 -86.04 -6.07 -66.59
CA PHE A 716 -87.42 -6.44 -66.89
C PHE A 716 -88.34 -5.23 -66.97
N GLN A 717 -88.12 -4.20 -66.15
CA GLN A 717 -88.82 -2.92 -66.28
C GLN A 717 -88.54 -2.26 -67.64
N GLN A 718 -87.28 -2.28 -68.10
CA GLN A 718 -86.93 -1.77 -69.44
C GLN A 718 -87.62 -2.59 -70.54
N LEU A 719 -87.62 -3.92 -70.42
CA LEU A 719 -88.31 -4.82 -71.33
C LEU A 719 -89.82 -4.56 -71.38
N THR A 720 -90.44 -4.31 -70.22
CA THR A 720 -91.86 -3.94 -70.11
C THR A 720 -92.17 -2.68 -70.91
N GLN A 721 -91.32 -1.64 -70.80
CA GLN A 721 -91.48 -0.41 -71.57
C GLN A 721 -91.36 -0.66 -73.08
N SER A 722 -90.42 -1.52 -73.50
CA SER A 722 -90.25 -1.89 -74.91
C SER A 722 -91.45 -2.66 -75.45
N VAL A 723 -92.00 -3.61 -74.68
CA VAL A 723 -93.23 -4.33 -75.04
C VAL A 723 -94.41 -3.37 -75.16
N GLN A 724 -94.60 -2.45 -74.21
CA GLN A 724 -95.67 -1.44 -74.25
C GLN A 724 -95.55 -0.52 -75.48
N LYS A 725 -94.32 -0.12 -75.87
CA LYS A 725 -94.09 0.66 -77.08
C LYS A 725 -94.51 -0.10 -78.34
N SER A 726 -94.10 -1.36 -78.50
CA SER A 726 -94.51 -2.19 -79.64
C SER A 726 -96.02 -2.46 -79.65
N ARG A 727 -96.64 -2.68 -78.48
CA ARG A 727 -98.11 -2.81 -78.37
C ARG A 727 -98.84 -1.54 -78.82
N THR A 728 -98.36 -0.38 -78.38
CA THR A 728 -98.93 0.92 -78.78
C THR A 728 -98.73 1.13 -80.28
N ALA A 729 -97.54 0.85 -80.82
CA ALA A 729 -97.23 0.99 -82.24
C ALA A 729 -98.11 0.09 -83.12
N LEU A 730 -98.30 -1.18 -82.72
CA LEU A 730 -99.23 -2.10 -83.36
C LEU A 730 -100.66 -1.56 -83.37
N HIS A 731 -101.12 -1.01 -82.24
CA HIS A 731 -102.45 -0.44 -82.12
C HIS A 731 -102.63 0.78 -83.04
N THR A 732 -101.65 1.69 -83.07
CA THR A 732 -101.64 2.86 -83.96
C THR A 732 -101.63 2.44 -85.43
N LEU A 733 -100.81 1.45 -85.82
CA LEU A 733 -100.77 0.93 -87.20
C LEU A 733 -102.12 0.36 -87.65
N LEU A 734 -102.85 -0.29 -86.74
CA LEU A 734 -104.19 -0.81 -87.04
C LEU A 734 -105.26 0.29 -87.12
N GLN A 735 -105.19 1.31 -86.26
CA GLN A 735 -106.16 2.41 -86.22
C GLN A 735 -105.97 3.43 -87.35
N ASP A 736 -104.73 3.80 -87.69
CA ASP A 736 -104.44 4.84 -88.68
C ASP A 736 -104.44 4.31 -90.13
N SER A 737 -104.64 3.01 -90.32
CA SER A 737 -104.66 2.37 -91.63
C SER A 737 -105.99 2.58 -92.34
N GLN A 738 -105.97 3.12 -93.56
CA GLN A 738 -107.16 3.21 -94.43
C GLN A 738 -107.80 1.83 -94.77
N TRP A 739 -107.11 0.72 -94.50
CA TRP A 739 -107.53 -0.65 -94.76
C TRP A 739 -108.24 -1.30 -93.56
N HIS A 740 -109.21 -0.59 -92.97
CA HIS A 740 -109.87 -0.98 -91.71
C HIS A 740 -110.69 -2.28 -91.78
N GLN A 741 -111.09 -2.70 -92.99
CA GLN A 741 -111.91 -3.90 -93.19
C GLN A 741 -111.08 -5.18 -93.33
N ILE A 742 -109.75 -5.06 -93.48
CA ILE A 742 -108.87 -6.22 -93.56
C ILE A 742 -108.73 -6.85 -92.18
N SER A 743 -109.11 -8.12 -92.06
CA SER A 743 -108.86 -8.90 -90.86
C SER A 743 -107.40 -9.39 -90.85
N TRP A 744 -106.56 -8.75 -90.03
CA TRP A 744 -105.15 -9.13 -89.87
C TRP A 744 -105.02 -10.32 -88.90
N VAL A 745 -104.49 -11.46 -89.37
CA VAL A 745 -104.11 -12.58 -88.50
C VAL A 745 -102.74 -12.28 -87.89
N LEU A 746 -102.73 -11.69 -86.69
CA LEU A 746 -101.51 -11.36 -85.96
C LEU A 746 -101.24 -12.44 -84.89
N GLY A 747 -100.00 -12.90 -84.77
CA GLY A 747 -99.59 -13.77 -83.66
C GLY A 747 -99.67 -13.01 -82.33
N SER A 748 -100.47 -13.47 -81.36
CA SER A 748 -100.64 -12.76 -80.10
C SER A 748 -99.48 -13.05 -79.13
N GLY A 749 -98.64 -12.05 -78.88
CA GLY A 749 -97.64 -12.09 -77.80
C GLY A 749 -98.22 -12.03 -76.38
N GLU A 750 -99.54 -11.89 -76.22
CA GLU A 750 -100.19 -11.60 -74.93
C GLU A 750 -100.06 -12.76 -73.93
N GLU A 751 -100.33 -13.99 -74.34
CA GLU A 751 -100.19 -15.17 -73.46
C GLU A 751 -98.73 -15.40 -73.03
N ILE A 752 -97.77 -15.04 -73.88
CA ILE A 752 -96.35 -15.10 -73.55
C ILE A 752 -96.02 -13.99 -72.53
N TRP A 753 -96.54 -12.79 -72.73
CA TRP A 753 -96.34 -11.66 -71.84
C TRP A 753 -96.96 -11.88 -70.44
N GLU A 754 -98.15 -12.45 -70.36
CA GLU A 754 -98.79 -12.81 -69.09
C GLU A 754 -97.96 -13.83 -68.30
N ARG A 755 -97.36 -14.83 -68.98
CA ARG A 755 -96.43 -15.77 -68.35
C ARG A 755 -95.17 -15.09 -67.82
N ALA A 756 -94.66 -14.07 -68.51
CA ALA A 756 -93.52 -13.28 -68.04
C ALA A 756 -93.87 -12.48 -66.77
N LEU A 757 -95.06 -11.87 -66.71
CA LEU A 757 -95.55 -11.16 -65.52
C LEU A 757 -95.83 -12.11 -64.34
N ALA A 758 -96.34 -13.31 -64.63
CA ALA A 758 -96.53 -14.35 -63.62
C ALA A 758 -95.18 -14.77 -63.00
N ALA A 759 -94.15 -15.00 -63.83
CA ALA A 759 -92.80 -15.31 -63.36
C ALA A 759 -92.18 -14.16 -62.54
N GLN A 760 -92.41 -12.90 -62.92
CA GLN A 760 -91.99 -11.74 -62.10
C GLN A 760 -92.68 -11.73 -60.74
N THR A 761 -93.98 -12.03 -60.70
CA THR A 761 -94.75 -12.09 -59.45
C THR A 761 -94.26 -13.23 -58.56
N SER A 762 -93.97 -14.40 -59.14
CA SER A 762 -93.36 -15.54 -58.46
C SER A 762 -91.97 -15.22 -57.90
N SER A 763 -91.15 -14.46 -58.64
CA SER A 763 -89.84 -13.99 -58.16
C SER A 763 -89.95 -13.13 -56.90
N ARG A 764 -90.93 -12.21 -56.85
CA ARG A 764 -91.17 -11.35 -55.68
C ARG A 764 -91.73 -12.08 -54.47
N ALA A 765 -92.49 -13.14 -54.69
CA ALA A 765 -93.07 -13.97 -53.65
C ALA A 765 -92.15 -15.12 -53.21
N ALA A 766 -90.99 -15.29 -53.86
CA ALA A 766 -90.08 -16.40 -53.62
C ALA A 766 -89.52 -16.37 -52.19
N GLU A 767 -89.40 -17.55 -51.60
CA GLU A 767 -88.88 -17.69 -50.23
C GLU A 767 -87.35 -17.62 -50.17
N SER A 768 -86.66 -18.01 -51.25
CA SER A 768 -85.19 -18.00 -51.34
C SER A 768 -84.68 -17.15 -52.50
N LEU A 769 -83.47 -16.61 -52.35
CA LEU A 769 -82.80 -15.76 -53.32
C LEU A 769 -82.54 -16.47 -54.65
N GLU A 770 -82.20 -17.76 -54.58
CA GLU A 770 -82.00 -18.59 -55.77
C GLU A 770 -83.28 -18.70 -56.61
N ILE A 771 -84.40 -19.08 -55.97
CA ILE A 771 -85.70 -19.18 -56.65
C ILE A 771 -86.12 -17.82 -57.19
N ALA A 772 -85.91 -16.75 -56.40
CA ALA A 772 -86.23 -15.39 -56.82
C ALA A 772 -85.46 -14.97 -58.07
N ILE A 773 -84.15 -15.27 -58.14
CA ILE A 773 -83.29 -14.94 -59.29
C ILE A 773 -83.69 -15.76 -60.52
N ASP A 774 -83.93 -17.07 -60.36
CA ASP A 774 -84.26 -17.94 -61.49
C ASP A 774 -85.63 -17.61 -62.08
N GLU A 775 -86.64 -17.32 -61.25
CA GLU A 775 -87.93 -16.83 -61.73
C GLU A 775 -87.82 -15.45 -62.40
N MET A 776 -86.91 -14.58 -61.95
CA MET A 776 -86.68 -13.29 -62.60
C MET A 776 -85.96 -13.43 -63.96
N ARG A 777 -85.01 -14.36 -64.07
CA ARG A 777 -84.37 -14.73 -65.34
C ARG A 777 -85.38 -15.33 -66.31
N ARG A 778 -86.27 -16.18 -65.81
CA ARG A 778 -87.38 -16.74 -66.58
C ARG A 778 -88.32 -15.64 -67.06
N ALA A 779 -88.71 -14.71 -66.20
CA ALA A 779 -89.52 -13.55 -66.56
C ALA A 779 -88.88 -12.75 -67.70
N LEU A 780 -87.57 -12.47 -67.61
CA LEU A 780 -86.82 -11.80 -68.68
C LEU A 780 -86.81 -12.57 -69.99
N SER A 781 -86.49 -13.87 -69.96
CA SER A 781 -86.44 -14.71 -71.15
C SER A 781 -87.79 -14.79 -71.85
N VAL A 782 -88.86 -15.07 -71.09
CA VAL A 782 -90.22 -15.15 -71.63
C VAL A 782 -90.71 -13.77 -72.10
N GLY A 783 -90.35 -12.69 -71.38
CA GLY A 783 -90.68 -11.33 -71.80
C GLY A 783 -89.97 -10.91 -73.10
N GLN A 784 -88.73 -11.36 -73.31
CA GLN A 784 -87.96 -11.10 -74.54
C GLN A 784 -88.60 -11.82 -75.72
N GLU A 785 -89.02 -13.07 -75.53
CA GLU A 785 -89.80 -13.82 -76.52
C GLU A 785 -91.09 -13.07 -76.89
N ALA A 786 -91.86 -12.59 -75.90
CA ALA A 786 -93.06 -11.80 -76.15
C ALA A 786 -92.75 -10.52 -76.95
N HIS A 787 -91.68 -9.79 -76.59
CA HIS A 787 -91.26 -8.58 -77.32
C HIS A 787 -90.88 -8.89 -78.79
N GLN A 788 -90.19 -10.00 -79.05
CA GLN A 788 -89.86 -10.44 -80.41
C GLN A 788 -91.11 -10.75 -81.23
N VAL A 789 -92.12 -11.40 -80.63
CA VAL A 789 -93.41 -11.62 -81.30
C VAL A 789 -94.09 -10.29 -81.64
N TYR A 790 -94.21 -9.36 -80.67
CA TYR A 790 -94.83 -8.06 -80.93
C TYR A 790 -94.09 -7.25 -82.00
N SER A 791 -92.77 -7.10 -81.89
CA SER A 791 -91.98 -6.35 -82.89
C SER A 791 -91.97 -7.02 -84.27
N GLY A 792 -91.95 -8.35 -84.33
CA GLY A 792 -92.10 -9.11 -85.58
C GLY A 792 -93.46 -8.86 -86.23
N THR A 793 -94.55 -8.93 -85.45
CA THR A 793 -95.90 -8.61 -85.96
C THR A 793 -96.03 -7.15 -86.39
N GLU A 794 -95.38 -6.21 -85.68
CA GLU A 794 -95.35 -4.79 -86.03
C GLU A 794 -94.70 -4.57 -87.40
N GLN A 795 -93.54 -5.19 -87.62
CA GLN A 795 -92.81 -5.09 -88.89
C GLN A 795 -93.58 -5.74 -90.05
N GLN A 796 -94.18 -6.92 -89.82
CA GLN A 796 -95.01 -7.59 -90.83
C GLN A 796 -96.19 -6.72 -91.23
N LEU A 797 -96.94 -6.19 -90.26
CA LEU A 797 -98.08 -5.32 -90.51
C LEU A 797 -97.67 -4.03 -91.24
N ARG A 798 -96.60 -3.37 -90.79
CA ARG A 798 -96.09 -2.15 -91.45
C ARG A 798 -95.69 -2.40 -92.90
N SER A 799 -95.00 -3.52 -93.18
CA SER A 799 -94.59 -3.87 -94.55
C SER A 799 -95.78 -4.17 -95.46
N ALA A 800 -96.82 -4.84 -94.93
CA ALA A 800 -98.04 -5.13 -95.66
C ALA A 800 -98.83 -3.84 -95.96
N LEU A 801 -98.98 -2.96 -94.96
CA LEU A 801 -99.63 -1.65 -95.12
C LEU A 801 -98.88 -0.75 -96.10
N ASP A 802 -97.55 -0.66 -96.02
CA ASP A 802 -96.74 0.12 -96.96
C ASP A 802 -96.90 -0.38 -98.39
N ARG A 803 -96.95 -1.70 -98.59
CA ARG A 803 -97.19 -2.29 -99.91
C ARG A 803 -98.57 -1.92 -100.46
N LEU A 804 -99.64 -2.11 -99.67
CA LEU A 804 -100.99 -1.74 -100.08
C LEU A 804 -101.11 -0.23 -100.37
N ASN A 805 -100.56 0.62 -99.50
CA ASN A 805 -100.59 2.07 -99.68
C ASN A 805 -99.82 2.52 -100.92
N LYS A 806 -98.68 1.89 -101.23
CA LYS A 806 -97.90 2.19 -102.43
C LYS A 806 -98.66 1.84 -103.70
N GLU A 807 -99.25 0.64 -103.77
CA GLU A 807 -100.06 0.21 -104.91
C GLU A 807 -101.29 1.11 -105.07
N PHE A 808 -102.02 1.36 -103.97
CA PHE A 808 -103.19 2.24 -103.99
C PHE A 808 -102.87 3.66 -104.48
N ARG A 809 -101.77 4.27 -104.02
CA ARG A 809 -101.33 5.60 -104.50
C ARG A 809 -100.93 5.58 -105.96
N ALA A 810 -100.23 4.54 -106.41
CA ALA A 810 -99.82 4.39 -107.80
C ALA A 810 -101.06 4.36 -108.72
N ILE A 811 -102.05 3.53 -108.37
CA ILE A 811 -103.29 3.38 -109.12
C ILE A 811 -104.14 4.65 -109.07
N THR A 812 -104.30 5.27 -107.90
CA THR A 812 -105.04 6.54 -107.78
C THR A 812 -104.39 7.64 -108.63
N SER A 813 -103.06 7.72 -108.68
CA SER A 813 -102.35 8.69 -109.53
C SER A 813 -102.49 8.40 -111.03
N ALA A 814 -102.69 7.13 -111.40
CA ALA A 814 -102.93 6.73 -112.78
C ALA A 814 -104.39 7.04 -113.17
N LEU A 815 -105.33 6.80 -112.25
CA LEU A 815 -106.74 7.17 -112.38
C LEU A 815 -106.92 8.69 -112.53
N ASP A 816 -106.23 9.49 -111.72
CA ASP A 816 -106.27 10.96 -111.84
C ASP A 816 -105.76 11.42 -113.21
N ARG A 817 -104.77 10.72 -113.79
CA ARG A 817 -104.24 11.01 -115.13
C ARG A 817 -105.25 10.63 -116.21
N THR A 818 -105.90 9.47 -116.12
CA THR A 818 -106.96 9.08 -117.07
C THR A 818 -108.18 9.98 -116.96
N GLN A 819 -108.59 10.38 -115.74
CA GLN A 819 -109.65 11.37 -115.53
C GLN A 819 -109.36 12.73 -116.16
N ARG A 820 -108.13 13.23 -116.03
CA ARG A 820 -107.72 14.47 -116.70
C ARG A 820 -107.75 14.33 -118.22
N ARG A 821 -107.33 13.18 -118.76
CA ARG A 821 -107.39 12.90 -120.20
C ARG A 821 -108.83 12.82 -120.71
N ALA A 822 -109.72 12.13 -120.00
CA ALA A 822 -111.15 12.13 -120.29
C ALA A 822 -111.74 13.55 -120.24
N GLY A 823 -111.37 14.33 -119.23
CA GLY A 823 -111.80 15.73 -119.10
C GLY A 823 -111.35 16.64 -120.26
N GLN A 824 -110.18 16.38 -120.85
CA GLN A 824 -109.70 17.08 -122.05
C GLN A 824 -110.52 16.70 -123.28
N ILE A 825 -110.71 15.40 -123.54
CA ILE A 825 -111.47 14.91 -124.70
C ILE A 825 -112.93 15.37 -124.63
N ARG A 826 -113.51 15.47 -123.43
CA ARG A 826 -114.88 15.95 -123.20
C ARG A 826 -115.10 17.41 -123.65
N GLN A 827 -114.04 18.23 -123.74
CA GLN A 827 -114.12 19.60 -124.25
C GLN A 827 -114.20 19.67 -125.78
N ASP A 828 -113.74 18.62 -126.48
CA ASP A 828 -113.69 18.56 -127.94
C ASP A 828 -114.99 17.98 -128.57
N GLY A 829 -115.93 17.50 -127.73
CA GLY A 829 -117.23 16.95 -128.15
C GLY A 829 -117.33 15.42 -127.98
N PRO A 830 -118.52 14.81 -128.16
CA PRO A 830 -118.71 13.37 -127.94
C PRO A 830 -117.88 12.53 -128.93
N SER A 831 -117.09 11.59 -128.40
CA SER A 831 -116.19 10.68 -129.12
C SER A 831 -116.25 9.27 -128.51
N GLU A 832 -116.12 8.23 -129.33
CA GLU A 832 -116.07 6.84 -128.87
C GLU A 832 -114.89 6.59 -127.90
N GLU A 833 -113.77 7.33 -128.06
CA GLU A 833 -112.63 7.29 -127.13
C GLU A 833 -112.98 7.84 -125.74
N LEU A 834 -113.92 8.79 -125.65
CA LEU A 834 -114.37 9.35 -124.38
C LEU A 834 -115.24 8.35 -123.60
N ASP A 835 -116.12 7.63 -124.30
CA ASP A 835 -117.00 6.64 -123.68
C ASP A 835 -116.19 5.48 -123.09
N VAL A 836 -115.15 5.01 -123.81
CA VAL A 836 -114.21 3.99 -123.32
C VAL A 836 -113.44 4.48 -122.09
N LEU A 837 -112.96 5.73 -122.08
CA LEU A 837 -112.24 6.28 -120.94
C LEU A 837 -113.15 6.50 -119.72
N ASP A 838 -114.39 6.94 -119.91
CA ASP A 838 -115.35 7.12 -118.82
C ASP A 838 -115.80 5.78 -118.22
N GLU A 839 -115.96 4.74 -119.04
CA GLU A 839 -116.19 3.38 -118.58
C GLU A 839 -114.98 2.82 -117.82
N CYS A 840 -113.76 3.04 -118.34
CA CYS A 840 -112.51 2.66 -117.67
C CYS A 840 -112.36 3.34 -116.30
N ILE A 841 -112.65 4.65 -116.21
CA ILE A 841 -112.63 5.39 -114.93
C ILE A 841 -113.67 4.83 -113.96
N ALA A 842 -114.90 4.58 -114.41
CA ALA A 842 -115.97 4.04 -113.55
C ALA A 842 -115.62 2.65 -113.02
N GLN A 843 -115.12 1.75 -113.88
CA GLN A 843 -114.71 0.40 -113.50
C GLN A 843 -113.50 0.42 -112.57
N SER A 844 -112.51 1.30 -112.83
CA SER A 844 -111.31 1.44 -111.98
C SER A 844 -111.64 2.06 -110.62
N MET A 845 -112.56 3.02 -110.55
CA MET A 845 -113.09 3.54 -109.27
C MET A 845 -113.86 2.47 -108.50
N SER A 846 -114.64 1.64 -109.19
CA SER A 846 -115.33 0.51 -108.59
C SER A 846 -114.33 -0.50 -108.00
N ALA A 847 -113.31 -0.88 -108.77
CA ALA A 847 -112.25 -1.77 -108.31
C ALA A 847 -111.43 -1.19 -107.15
N LEU A 848 -111.11 0.11 -107.15
CA LEU A 848 -110.50 0.81 -106.01
C LEU A 848 -111.39 0.80 -104.77
N SER A 849 -112.70 0.98 -104.93
CA SER A 849 -113.66 0.88 -103.83
C SER A 849 -113.76 -0.55 -103.29
N MET A 850 -113.74 -1.57 -104.17
CA MET A 850 -113.68 -2.98 -103.77
C MET A 850 -112.37 -3.30 -103.04
N ALA A 851 -111.25 -2.72 -103.47
CA ALA A 851 -109.96 -2.87 -102.79
C ALA A 851 -110.00 -2.29 -101.36
N GLN A 852 -110.55 -1.08 -101.18
CA GLN A 852 -110.67 -0.45 -99.86
C GLN A 852 -111.62 -1.20 -98.92
N ASN A 853 -112.64 -1.86 -99.47
CA ASN A 853 -113.60 -2.67 -98.72
C ASN A 853 -113.23 -4.17 -98.69
N ALA A 854 -112.00 -4.53 -99.08
CA ALA A 854 -111.58 -5.91 -99.07
C ALA A 854 -111.40 -6.42 -97.64
N ALA A 855 -111.89 -7.63 -97.37
CA ALA A 855 -111.78 -8.27 -96.07
C ALA A 855 -110.40 -8.93 -95.84
N SER A 856 -109.59 -9.08 -96.89
CA SER A 856 -108.26 -9.69 -96.83
C SER A 856 -107.20 -8.88 -97.59
N PHE A 857 -105.94 -9.01 -97.17
CA PHE A 857 -104.79 -8.38 -97.84
C PHE A 857 -104.65 -8.84 -99.30
N GLU A 858 -104.86 -10.13 -99.57
CA GLU A 858 -104.74 -10.68 -100.92
C GLU A 858 -105.86 -10.18 -101.84
N ASP A 859 -107.09 -10.07 -101.33
CA ASP A 859 -108.21 -9.51 -102.08
C ASP A 859 -107.99 -8.01 -102.37
N ALA A 860 -107.53 -7.24 -101.39
CA ALA A 860 -107.20 -5.82 -101.57
C ALA A 860 -106.17 -5.65 -102.69
N LEU A 861 -105.07 -6.41 -102.66
CA LEU A 861 -104.07 -6.38 -103.72
C LEU A 861 -104.60 -6.85 -105.07
N ARG A 862 -105.49 -7.86 -105.10
CA ARG A 862 -106.10 -8.34 -106.35
C ARG A 862 -106.95 -7.25 -106.99
N TYR A 863 -107.82 -6.58 -106.23
CA TYR A 863 -108.65 -5.50 -106.74
C TYR A 863 -107.83 -4.26 -107.14
N LEU A 864 -106.72 -3.98 -106.44
CA LEU A 864 -105.78 -2.96 -106.89
C LEU A 864 -105.14 -3.32 -108.23
N ARG A 865 -104.67 -4.56 -108.40
CA ARG A 865 -104.14 -5.01 -109.70
C ARG A 865 -105.19 -5.00 -110.80
N GLU A 866 -106.43 -5.38 -110.49
CA GLU A 866 -107.55 -5.31 -111.43
C GLU A 866 -107.82 -3.86 -111.86
N ALA A 867 -107.84 -2.92 -110.91
CA ALA A 867 -107.93 -1.48 -111.23
C ALA A 867 -106.75 -1.01 -112.10
N GLN A 868 -105.53 -1.49 -111.86
CA GLN A 868 -104.38 -1.18 -112.70
C GLN A 868 -104.54 -1.73 -114.13
N ASP A 869 -104.93 -3.01 -114.26
CA ASP A 869 -105.14 -3.66 -115.56
C ASP A 869 -106.25 -2.97 -116.36
N ILE A 870 -107.30 -2.48 -115.70
CA ILE A 870 -108.37 -1.69 -116.34
C ILE A 870 -107.79 -0.37 -116.88
N ILE A 871 -107.04 0.38 -116.05
CA ILE A 871 -106.39 1.64 -116.44
C ILE A 871 -105.38 1.47 -117.58
N GLU A 872 -104.68 0.34 -117.66
CA GLU A 872 -103.70 0.08 -118.73
C GLU A 872 -104.37 -0.32 -120.06
N ARG A 873 -105.62 -0.81 -120.03
CA ARG A 873 -106.36 -1.28 -121.22
C ARG A 873 -107.27 -0.23 -121.84
N GLY A 874 -107.74 0.75 -121.07
CA GLY A 874 -108.55 1.89 -121.54
C GLY A 874 -107.73 3.16 -121.69
#